data_AF-A0A9P1FGR8-F1
#
_entry.id   AF-A0A9P1FGR8-F1
#
_cell.length_a   1.000
_cell.length_b   1.000
_cell.length_c   1.000
_cell.angle_alpha   90.00
_cell.angle_beta   90.00
_cell.angle_gamma   90.00
#
_symmetry.space_group_name_H-M   'P 1'
#
loop_
_entity.id
_entity.type
_entity.pdbx_description
1 polymer ?
#
loop_
_entity_poly.entity_id
_entity_poly.type
_entity_poly.pdbx_seq_one_letter_code
_entity_poly.pdbx_strand_id
1 'polypeptide(L)'
;MASSFPCNQAIVVGGGLGGMSAANTVVENGGRVVLLDKSSFCGGNSTKATSGINGAGTKTQKAKGIPDNAEIFTQDTLKGGAKKPELAKLLCDNSAADVDWLVEKFNLDLSLVARLGGHSQPRTHRGKERFPGMTITYALIQMLEKVAEKTDLAKIITKAKVFQLVTEGNVCVGCVYEKGGQNFKEFGPVILASGGFGADFTSNSLLAQYRPDLLHLPTTNGEHCTGDGIKMGEAIGAKSIDLEWVQVHPTGLVKPDDADAKIKFLAAEALRGVGGIILNAEGKRFCNELGRRDYVTGEMWKSKPPFRLCLNRAASDEIIWHCKHYTGRGVMKYYATGQDLAKDMGVALDVIEQTHEQHYQAAKKTEKDPDGGSWPAYPSGKSWDEPSGMTGSGKKFYHNIIPGSAVKSEPFYVAIITPVIHYCMGGLLIDTDSACIGSNNLAIPGLYAAGEVAGGVHGNNRLGGNSLLDCVVFGRVAGKAAAKYMLGADMKDVDLREVTGGGLTGAVESSKLAGGSYEDKMNSAAVPAAAAAAPAAGGGGGGGISLADVAKHNTKADCWVVVDGQVLDVTSFLSEHPGGELAILTFAGKDATEEFNMIHPPDVIGKYAPDSVIGKVGSRAPAAAPAANGGLAEPLLAKGGHQGKDWSRSEKNREMRMKGEGKIPGWWGAVFYMVLGFLKEILFTIVPQKNVTFNGDRVGLTRSAMFLFVFIIIHAVGNLHVFLGPDDFNGYGYFYVRLYWTGFGLNANIVEEYILLAAVLHVVVALKRTWDISMSYSVASGKLNLAFSGITLLTFMMIHLYQFRFGATEPFKLCPPPYLLNLKTLLQLRLNLFWVDDPGCEAVYVRDIYKMEFEVFQSLGWCLFYLAAVIIFSTHMCLGWQKVVPAPALEIPKKYHSKATHMGYIFTIFIAMVYVSFVFYCHLFTMSSGSMSSEPATP
;
A
#
# COMPACT_ATOMS: atom_id res chain seq x y z
N MET A 1 -5.18 11.89 45.91
CA MET A 1 -5.90 10.63 46.19
C MET A 1 -5.54 9.66 45.08
N ALA A 2 -4.83 8.57 45.37
CA ALA A 2 -4.66 7.50 44.39
C ALA A 2 -6.06 6.90 44.17
N SER A 3 -6.53 6.86 42.92
CA SER A 3 -7.66 6.01 42.57
C SER A 3 -7.25 4.58 42.92
N SER A 4 -8.06 3.86 43.71
CA SER A 4 -7.80 2.44 43.94
C SER A 4 -8.16 1.70 42.65
N PHE A 5 -7.20 1.57 41.74
CA PHE A 5 -7.37 0.67 40.60
C PHE A 5 -7.50 -0.76 41.14
N PRO A 6 -8.32 -1.61 40.51
CA PRO A 6 -8.46 -3.01 40.92
C PRO A 6 -7.15 -3.81 40.78
N CYS A 7 -6.12 -3.27 40.12
CA CYS A 7 -4.80 -3.88 39.96
C CYS A 7 -3.69 -2.82 39.81
N ASN A 8 -2.46 -3.19 40.20
CA ASN A 8 -1.22 -2.41 40.01
C ASN A 8 -0.72 -2.50 38.56
N GLN A 9 -1.58 -2.17 37.60
CA GLN A 9 -1.34 -2.33 36.17
C GLN A 9 -1.60 -1.03 35.41
N ALA A 10 -0.67 -0.61 34.57
CA ALA A 10 -0.90 0.42 33.54
C ALA A 10 -1.28 -0.22 32.20
N ILE A 11 -2.08 0.49 31.41
CA ILE A 11 -2.47 0.07 30.05
C ILE A 11 -1.75 0.97 29.05
N VAL A 12 -1.00 0.37 28.13
CA VAL A 12 -0.36 1.09 27.03
C VAL A 12 -1.07 0.75 25.72
N VAL A 13 -1.56 1.76 25.01
CA VAL A 13 -2.30 1.60 23.75
C VAL A 13 -1.41 2.01 22.57
N GLY A 14 -0.86 1.02 21.87
CA GLY A 14 0.03 1.15 20.72
C GLY A 14 1.45 0.69 21.02
N GLY A 15 1.94 -0.30 20.28
CA GLY A 15 3.27 -0.89 20.41
C GLY A 15 4.36 -0.25 19.56
N GLY A 16 4.22 1.04 19.24
CA GLY A 16 5.31 1.84 18.65
C GLY A 16 6.40 2.18 19.67
N LEU A 17 7.41 2.96 19.26
CA LEU A 17 8.51 3.34 20.16
C LEU A 17 8.01 4.08 21.41
N GLY A 18 6.98 4.92 21.29
CA GLY A 18 6.39 5.63 22.43
C GLY A 18 5.82 4.69 23.48
N GLY A 19 4.99 3.74 23.05
CA GLY A 19 4.38 2.77 23.95
C GLY A 19 5.39 1.78 24.51
N MET A 20 6.36 1.34 23.71
CA MET A 20 7.42 0.45 24.19
C MET A 20 8.34 1.14 25.20
N SER A 21 8.61 2.44 25.03
CA SER A 21 9.35 3.23 26.02
C SER A 21 8.55 3.38 27.31
N ALA A 22 7.25 3.65 27.21
CA ALA A 22 6.35 3.72 28.36
C ALA A 22 6.24 2.39 29.11
N ALA A 23 6.04 1.28 28.41
CA ALA A 23 5.87 -0.04 29.00
C ALA A 23 7.14 -0.51 29.74
N ASN A 24 8.31 -0.40 29.11
CA ASN A 24 9.58 -0.71 29.79
C ASN A 24 9.79 0.21 31.01
N THR A 25 9.43 1.49 30.93
CA THR A 25 9.56 2.42 32.06
C THR A 25 8.60 2.08 33.20
N VAL A 26 7.38 1.64 32.92
CA VAL A 26 6.44 1.17 33.97
C VAL A 26 7.06 0.00 34.74
N VAL A 27 7.66 -0.96 34.02
CA VAL A 27 8.35 -2.11 34.63
C VAL A 27 9.57 -1.66 35.44
N GLU A 28 10.40 -0.74 34.91
CA GLU A 28 11.55 -0.14 35.63
C GLU A 28 11.14 0.55 36.94
N ASN A 29 9.87 0.92 37.08
CA ASN A 29 9.35 1.57 38.29
C ASN A 29 8.48 0.64 39.16
N GLY A 30 8.54 -0.67 38.91
CA GLY A 30 7.89 -1.71 39.71
C GLY A 30 6.42 -1.96 39.39
N GLY A 31 5.87 -1.32 38.35
CA GLY A 31 4.49 -1.50 37.91
C GLY A 31 4.31 -2.68 36.96
N ARG A 32 3.08 -3.18 36.84
CA ARG A 32 2.70 -4.12 35.78
C ARG A 32 2.20 -3.36 34.56
N VAL A 33 2.37 -3.93 33.37
CA VAL A 33 1.89 -3.33 32.12
C VAL A 33 1.17 -4.33 31.22
N VAL A 34 0.04 -3.91 30.68
CA VAL A 34 -0.60 -4.54 29.51
C VAL A 34 -0.45 -3.61 28.32
N LEU A 35 0.26 -4.07 27.30
CA LEU A 35 0.40 -3.38 26.03
C LEU A 35 -0.58 -3.96 25.01
N LEU A 36 -1.42 -3.10 24.43
CA LEU A 36 -2.42 -3.44 23.43
C LEU A 36 -2.01 -2.81 22.08
N ASP A 37 -1.95 -3.61 21.02
CA ASP A 37 -1.69 -3.12 19.67
C ASP A 37 -2.74 -3.68 18.70
N LYS A 38 -3.31 -2.80 17.86
CA LYS A 38 -4.31 -3.18 16.86
C LYS A 38 -3.71 -3.99 15.71
N SER A 39 -2.43 -3.82 15.43
CA SER A 39 -1.71 -4.53 14.38
C SER A 39 -1.32 -5.94 14.83
N SER A 40 -1.02 -6.82 13.87
CA SER A 40 -0.52 -8.17 14.12
C SER A 40 0.84 -8.18 14.82
N PHE A 41 1.61 -7.12 14.64
CA PHE A 41 2.95 -6.90 15.19
C PHE A 41 3.06 -5.47 15.72
N CYS A 42 3.92 -5.30 16.71
CA CYS A 42 4.30 -4.01 17.25
C CYS A 42 5.34 -3.31 16.36
N GLY A 43 5.47 -1.99 16.55
CA GLY A 43 6.50 -1.16 15.95
C GLY A 43 5.98 0.11 15.25
N GLY A 44 4.79 0.02 14.66
CA GLY A 44 4.12 1.15 14.02
C GLY A 44 4.97 1.90 12.99
N ASN A 45 4.88 3.23 12.96
CA ASN A 45 5.75 4.05 12.09
C ASN A 45 7.19 4.18 12.62
N SER A 46 7.43 3.87 13.90
CA SER A 46 8.74 4.06 14.52
C SER A 46 9.80 3.17 13.86
N THR A 47 9.45 1.95 13.47
CA THR A 47 10.35 1.02 12.76
C THR A 47 10.73 1.50 11.35
N LYS A 48 9.97 2.42 10.77
CA LYS A 48 10.22 3.01 9.45
C LYS A 48 11.17 4.21 9.50
N ALA A 49 11.56 4.68 10.69
CA ALA A 49 12.39 5.88 10.82
C ALA A 49 13.85 5.59 10.43
N THR A 50 14.35 6.31 9.43
CA THR A 50 15.60 5.98 8.74
C THR A 50 16.80 6.85 9.08
N SER A 51 16.60 8.06 9.63
CA SER A 51 17.70 9.01 9.86
C SER A 51 18.43 8.84 11.20
N GLY A 52 17.70 8.62 12.30
CA GLY A 52 18.26 8.56 13.66
C GLY A 52 17.43 9.32 14.71
N ILE A 53 17.92 9.29 15.96
CA ILE A 53 17.31 9.90 17.15
C ILE A 53 18.17 11.09 17.63
N ASN A 54 17.55 12.19 18.03
CA ASN A 54 18.33 13.34 18.51
C ASN A 54 18.74 13.21 19.98
N GLY A 55 19.93 13.68 20.34
CA GLY A 55 20.37 13.82 21.73
C GLY A 55 21.45 14.90 21.85
N ALA A 56 21.35 15.77 22.86
CA ALA A 56 22.26 16.90 23.03
C ALA A 56 23.02 16.83 24.37
N GLY A 57 24.35 16.79 24.30
CA GLY A 57 25.24 16.55 25.45
C GLY A 57 25.47 15.07 25.79
N THR A 58 25.19 14.17 24.83
CA THR A 58 25.35 12.71 25.00
C THR A 58 26.82 12.30 25.20
N LYS A 59 27.05 11.11 25.77
CA LYS A 59 28.41 10.54 25.87
C LYS A 59 29.08 10.42 24.50
N THR A 60 28.33 10.03 23.47
CA THR A 60 28.83 9.94 22.09
C THR A 60 29.25 11.30 21.52
N GLN A 61 28.48 12.38 21.74
CA GLN A 61 28.87 13.71 21.29
C GLN A 61 30.13 14.20 22.00
N LYS A 62 30.23 13.99 23.32
CA LYS A 62 31.42 14.33 24.11
C LYS A 62 32.67 13.60 23.61
N ALA A 63 32.55 12.30 23.33
CA ALA A 63 33.66 11.49 22.79
C ALA A 63 34.13 11.96 21.41
N LYS A 64 33.27 12.62 20.63
CA LYS A 64 33.59 13.21 19.32
C LYS A 64 33.96 14.70 19.37
N GLY A 65 34.01 15.30 20.57
CA GLY A 65 34.29 16.73 20.74
C GLY A 65 33.20 17.65 20.17
N ILE A 66 31.96 17.19 20.05
CA ILE A 66 30.84 18.00 19.55
C ILE A 66 30.32 18.88 20.71
N PRO A 67 30.39 20.22 20.61
CA PRO A 67 30.03 21.13 21.70
C PRO A 67 28.52 21.44 21.71
N ASP A 68 27.70 20.42 21.96
CA ASP A 68 26.23 20.52 22.01
C ASP A 68 25.70 20.40 23.45
N ASN A 69 24.52 20.96 23.72
CA ASN A 69 23.84 20.88 25.01
C ASN A 69 22.33 21.12 24.87
N ALA A 70 21.58 20.85 25.94
CA ALA A 70 20.13 20.97 25.96
C ALA A 70 19.62 22.40 25.67
N GLU A 71 20.36 23.44 26.07
CA GLU A 71 19.98 24.84 25.85
C GLU A 71 20.02 25.19 24.35
N ILE A 72 21.13 24.86 23.68
CA ILE A 72 21.29 25.03 22.23
C ILE A 72 20.19 24.24 21.50
N PHE A 73 19.93 23.01 21.93
CA PHE A 73 18.91 22.18 21.31
C PHE A 73 17.48 22.70 21.54
N THR A 74 17.19 23.27 22.71
CA THR A 74 15.90 23.92 23.00
C THR A 74 15.70 25.13 22.08
N GLN A 75 16.73 25.96 21.92
CA GLN A 75 16.69 27.11 21.00
C GLN A 75 16.42 26.69 19.56
N ASP A 76 17.12 25.65 19.08
CA ASP A 76 16.89 25.08 17.75
C ASP A 76 15.46 24.55 17.61
N THR A 77 14.94 23.84 18.61
CA THR A 77 13.58 23.25 18.59
C THR A 77 12.49 24.32 18.58
N LEU A 78 12.62 25.38 19.39
CA LEU A 78 11.71 26.53 19.42
C LEU A 78 11.73 27.29 18.08
N LYS A 79 12.93 27.55 17.55
CA LYS A 79 13.09 28.18 16.24
C LYS A 79 12.60 27.29 15.09
N GLY A 80 12.69 25.98 15.27
CA GLY A 80 12.25 24.95 14.34
C GLY A 80 10.74 24.95 14.14
N GLY A 81 9.97 25.20 15.20
CA GLY A 81 8.51 25.31 15.12
C GLY A 81 7.77 25.15 16.45
N ALA A 82 8.42 24.65 17.50
CA ALA A 82 7.78 24.40 18.79
C ALA A 82 7.24 25.69 19.43
N LYS A 83 6.03 25.60 19.99
CA LYS A 83 5.30 26.76 20.56
C LYS A 83 5.08 26.66 22.08
N LYS A 84 5.46 25.53 22.68
CA LYS A 84 5.36 25.25 24.12
C LYS A 84 6.76 25.10 24.72
N PRO A 85 7.38 26.20 25.21
CA PRO A 85 8.74 26.17 25.73
C PRO A 85 8.97 25.14 26.83
N GLU A 86 7.97 24.91 27.68
CA GLU A 86 8.01 23.92 28.75
C GLU A 86 8.15 22.48 28.21
N LEU A 87 7.40 22.12 27.17
CA LEU A 87 7.48 20.80 26.53
C LEU A 87 8.75 20.65 25.68
N ALA A 88 9.13 21.71 24.95
CA ALA A 88 10.37 21.74 24.17
C ALA A 88 11.61 21.59 25.06
N LYS A 89 11.63 22.28 26.21
CA LYS A 89 12.69 22.18 27.21
C LYS A 89 12.74 20.79 27.81
N LEU A 90 11.60 20.21 28.20
CA LEU A 90 11.54 18.84 28.72
C LEU A 90 12.08 17.80 27.73
N LEU A 91 11.72 17.92 26.44
CA LEU A 91 12.25 17.09 25.35
C LEU A 91 13.78 17.17 25.26
N CYS A 92 14.32 18.40 25.30
CA CYS A 92 15.76 18.63 25.08
C CYS A 92 16.61 18.30 26.32
N ASP A 93 16.14 18.64 27.52
CA ASP A 93 16.81 18.37 28.79
C ASP A 93 17.00 16.86 29.02
N ASN A 94 15.97 16.05 28.74
CA ASN A 94 16.05 14.59 28.91
C ASN A 94 16.82 13.89 27.77
N SER A 95 17.07 14.58 26.65
CA SER A 95 17.52 13.93 25.42
C SER A 95 18.83 13.15 25.56
N ALA A 96 19.81 13.66 26.30
CA ALA A 96 21.06 12.94 26.51
C ALA A 96 20.87 11.69 27.37
N ALA A 97 20.15 11.82 28.49
CA ALA A 97 19.91 10.72 29.41
C ALA A 97 19.10 9.59 28.76
N ASP A 98 18.16 9.94 27.88
CA ASP A 98 17.32 8.96 27.20
C ASP A 98 18.01 8.27 26.03
N VAL A 99 18.88 8.98 25.30
CA VAL A 99 19.78 8.33 24.32
C VAL A 99 20.78 7.42 25.03
N ASP A 100 21.36 7.84 26.15
CA ASP A 100 22.28 7.01 26.93
C ASP A 100 21.55 5.80 27.55
N TRP A 101 20.29 5.94 27.97
CA TRP A 101 19.44 4.83 28.42
C TRP A 101 19.22 3.79 27.33
N LEU A 102 18.97 4.20 26.08
CA LEU A 102 18.89 3.28 24.94
C LEU A 102 20.18 2.48 24.76
N VAL A 103 21.33 3.16 24.82
CA VAL A 103 22.65 2.51 24.68
C VAL A 103 22.89 1.55 25.83
N GLU A 104 22.65 1.96 27.06
CA GLU A 104 23.01 1.19 28.25
C GLU A 104 22.03 0.06 28.54
N LYS A 105 20.73 0.33 28.59
CA LYS A 105 19.74 -0.68 29.00
C LYS A 105 19.44 -1.70 27.90
N PHE A 106 19.55 -1.30 26.63
CA PHE A 106 19.20 -2.15 25.48
C PHE A 106 20.40 -2.56 24.62
N ASN A 107 21.61 -2.14 25.01
CA ASN A 107 22.87 -2.44 24.31
C ASN A 107 22.87 -2.03 22.83
N LEU A 108 22.40 -0.81 22.56
CA LEU A 108 22.24 -0.27 21.21
C LEU A 108 23.48 0.52 20.73
N ASP A 109 23.89 0.32 19.47
CA ASP A 109 24.87 1.19 18.80
C ASP A 109 24.21 2.49 18.32
N LEU A 110 24.56 3.59 18.98
CA LEU A 110 24.18 4.97 18.63
C LEU A 110 25.41 5.87 18.47
N SER A 111 26.51 5.30 17.97
CA SER A 111 27.84 5.92 17.92
C SER A 111 28.07 6.88 16.76
N LEU A 112 27.27 6.83 15.69
CA LEU A 112 27.36 7.77 14.58
C LEU A 112 26.46 8.98 14.83
N VAL A 113 26.93 10.17 14.46
CA VAL A 113 26.20 11.43 14.67
C VAL A 113 26.20 12.24 13.38
N ALA A 114 25.02 12.64 12.92
CA ALA A 114 24.85 13.49 11.73
C ALA A 114 24.14 14.79 12.09
N ARG A 115 24.32 15.81 11.25
CA ARG A 115 23.52 17.04 11.27
C ARG A 115 22.37 16.91 10.28
N LEU A 116 21.15 17.12 10.74
CA LEU A 116 19.95 17.19 9.90
C LEU A 116 19.45 18.64 9.77
N GLY A 117 18.39 18.86 8.98
CA GLY A 117 17.85 20.19 8.74
C GLY A 117 17.32 20.84 10.02
N GLY A 118 17.63 22.13 10.21
CA GLY A 118 17.22 22.91 11.38
C GLY A 118 18.10 22.82 12.61
N HIS A 119 19.11 21.94 12.62
CA HIS A 119 20.01 21.79 13.77
C HIS A 119 21.30 22.62 13.61
N SER A 120 21.65 23.38 14.64
CA SER A 120 22.93 24.10 14.72
C SER A 120 24.11 23.15 14.99
N GLN A 121 23.91 22.04 15.69
CA GLN A 121 24.92 21.02 15.99
C GLN A 121 24.57 19.64 15.40
N PRO A 122 25.57 18.80 15.06
CA PRO A 122 25.33 17.39 14.78
C PRO A 122 24.84 16.68 16.05
N ARG A 123 23.62 16.15 16.01
CA ARG A 123 22.98 15.52 17.18
C ARG A 123 22.08 14.34 16.87
N THR A 124 21.97 13.96 15.60
CA THR A 124 21.14 12.82 15.21
C THR A 124 21.98 11.55 15.28
N HIS A 125 21.74 10.76 16.31
CA HIS A 125 22.39 9.50 16.62
C HIS A 125 21.84 8.34 15.80
N ARG A 126 22.74 7.48 15.32
CA ARG A 126 22.43 6.23 14.63
C ARG A 126 23.54 5.19 14.79
N GLY A 127 23.21 3.93 14.53
CA GLY A 127 24.21 2.87 14.33
C GLY A 127 24.82 2.90 12.94
N LYS A 128 25.86 2.08 12.75
CA LYS A 128 26.52 1.91 11.43
C LYS A 128 25.61 1.27 10.38
N GLU A 129 24.73 0.38 10.82
CA GLU A 129 23.92 -0.47 9.95
C GLU A 129 22.46 -0.45 10.38
N ARG A 130 21.56 -0.75 9.44
CA ARG A 130 20.09 -0.78 9.61
C ARG A 130 19.45 0.59 9.83
N PHE A 131 18.12 0.61 9.77
CA PHE A 131 17.36 1.81 10.11
C PHE A 131 17.32 2.02 11.63
N PRO A 132 17.71 3.19 12.14
CA PRO A 132 17.77 3.42 13.59
C PRO A 132 16.44 3.21 14.31
N GLY A 133 15.33 3.63 13.68
CA GLY A 133 14.01 3.45 14.26
C GLY A 133 13.64 1.98 14.46
N MET A 134 14.01 1.12 13.50
CA MET A 134 13.85 -0.32 13.60
C MET A 134 14.69 -0.88 14.75
N THR A 135 16.00 -0.63 14.75
CA THR A 135 16.93 -1.15 15.75
C THR A 135 16.52 -0.78 17.17
N ILE A 136 16.19 0.50 17.41
CA ILE A 136 15.75 0.99 18.71
C ILE A 136 14.43 0.33 19.12
N THR A 137 13.42 0.38 18.25
CA THR A 137 12.08 -0.10 18.61
C THR A 137 12.07 -1.61 18.87
N TYR A 138 12.77 -2.40 18.06
CA TYR A 138 12.84 -3.86 18.25
C TYR A 138 13.56 -4.24 19.53
N ALA A 139 14.64 -3.56 19.90
CA ALA A 139 15.31 -3.84 21.18
C ALA A 139 14.36 -3.61 22.37
N LEU A 140 13.55 -2.56 22.34
CA LEU A 140 12.56 -2.34 23.40
C LEU A 140 11.42 -3.37 23.39
N ILE A 141 11.00 -3.84 22.21
CA ILE A 141 10.03 -4.94 22.08
C ILE A 141 10.61 -6.22 22.69
N GLN A 142 11.83 -6.61 22.29
CA GLN A 142 12.52 -7.81 22.79
C GLN A 142 12.70 -7.80 24.30
N MET A 143 13.04 -6.63 24.87
CA MET A 143 13.16 -6.50 26.32
C MET A 143 11.82 -6.77 27.00
N LEU A 144 10.73 -6.13 26.52
CA LEU A 144 9.40 -6.31 27.10
C LEU A 144 8.88 -7.75 26.93
N GLU A 145 9.17 -8.39 25.80
CA GLU A 145 8.92 -9.82 25.59
C GLU A 145 9.66 -10.69 26.61
N LYS A 146 10.96 -10.47 26.80
CA LYS A 146 11.73 -11.20 27.81
C LYS A 146 11.18 -11.02 29.23
N VAL A 147 10.68 -9.82 29.54
CA VAL A 147 9.98 -9.56 30.82
C VAL A 147 8.71 -10.39 30.89
N ALA A 148 7.88 -10.39 29.84
CA ALA A 148 6.62 -11.13 29.79
C ALA A 148 6.80 -12.66 29.79
N GLU A 149 7.91 -13.17 29.24
CA GLU A 149 8.23 -14.60 29.23
C GLU A 149 8.71 -15.11 30.59
N LYS A 150 9.33 -14.24 31.41
CA LYS A 150 9.92 -14.62 32.70
C LYS A 150 9.11 -14.20 33.92
N THR A 151 8.22 -13.23 33.77
CA THR A 151 7.49 -12.61 34.88
C THR A 151 6.05 -12.28 34.50
N ASP A 152 5.24 -11.94 35.50
CA ASP A 152 3.88 -11.42 35.31
C ASP A 152 3.83 -9.87 35.26
N LEU A 153 4.99 -9.21 35.11
CA LEU A 153 5.10 -7.75 35.07
C LEU A 153 4.70 -7.16 33.71
N ALA A 154 4.72 -7.94 32.64
CA ALA A 154 4.35 -7.48 31.30
C ALA A 154 3.47 -8.48 30.57
N LYS A 155 2.51 -7.95 29.81
CA LYS A 155 1.69 -8.71 28.86
C LYS A 155 1.54 -7.90 27.59
N ILE A 156 1.75 -8.53 26.44
CA ILE A 156 1.61 -7.89 25.13
C ILE A 156 0.50 -8.59 24.36
N ILE A 157 -0.46 -7.82 23.84
CA ILE A 157 -1.62 -8.32 23.11
C ILE A 157 -1.71 -7.59 21.77
N THR A 158 -1.35 -8.29 20.69
CA THR A 158 -1.53 -7.82 19.30
C THR A 158 -2.91 -8.22 18.77
N LYS A 159 -3.30 -7.65 17.62
CA LYS A 159 -4.65 -7.77 17.03
C LYS A 159 -5.74 -7.33 18.03
N ALA A 160 -5.42 -6.35 18.90
CA ALA A 160 -6.27 -5.83 19.96
C ALA A 160 -6.56 -4.34 19.69
N LYS A 161 -7.70 -4.07 19.06
CA LYS A 161 -8.09 -2.70 18.72
C LYS A 161 -8.84 -2.07 19.89
N VAL A 162 -8.17 -1.18 20.62
CA VAL A 162 -8.85 -0.31 21.61
C VAL A 162 -9.76 0.65 20.87
N PHE A 163 -11.02 0.74 21.27
CA PHE A 163 -12.01 1.60 20.62
C PHE A 163 -12.80 2.48 21.61
N GLN A 164 -12.63 2.27 22.92
CA GLN A 164 -13.31 3.05 23.94
C GLN A 164 -12.45 3.16 25.20
N LEU A 165 -12.38 4.36 25.79
CA LEU A 165 -11.84 4.59 27.12
C LEU A 165 -12.96 4.48 28.17
N VAL A 166 -12.63 3.91 29.33
CA VAL A 166 -13.57 3.74 30.45
C VAL A 166 -13.30 4.83 31.47
N THR A 167 -14.35 5.51 31.93
CA THR A 167 -14.26 6.59 32.91
C THR A 167 -15.16 6.36 34.12
N GLU A 168 -14.70 6.84 35.28
CA GLU A 168 -15.50 7.02 36.49
C GLU A 168 -15.46 8.51 36.87
N GLY A 169 -16.57 9.22 36.65
CA GLY A 169 -16.55 10.69 36.71
C GLY A 169 -15.57 11.26 35.66
N ASN A 170 -14.61 12.08 36.12
CA ASN A 170 -13.56 12.66 35.27
C ASN A 170 -12.25 11.84 35.27
N VAL A 171 -12.25 10.64 35.86
CA VAL A 171 -11.05 9.79 35.94
C VAL A 171 -11.10 8.75 34.83
N CYS A 172 -10.03 8.61 34.04
CA CYS A 172 -9.87 7.50 33.13
C CYS A 172 -9.37 6.27 33.90
N VAL A 173 -10.16 5.20 33.88
CA VAL A 173 -9.93 4.00 34.71
C VAL A 173 -9.60 2.74 33.91
N GLY A 174 -9.62 2.82 32.58
CA GLY A 174 -9.33 1.68 31.73
C GLY A 174 -9.73 1.87 30.28
N CYS A 175 -9.81 0.76 29.53
CA CYS A 175 -10.24 0.76 28.14
C CYS A 175 -11.00 -0.52 27.76
N VAL A 176 -11.69 -0.46 26.63
CA VAL A 176 -12.32 -1.60 25.96
C VAL A 176 -11.62 -1.84 24.63
N TYR A 177 -11.25 -3.09 24.36
CA TYR A 177 -10.63 -3.49 23.10
C TYR A 177 -11.33 -4.68 22.47
N GLU A 178 -11.32 -4.72 21.13
CA GLU A 178 -11.81 -5.84 20.33
C GLU A 178 -10.64 -6.73 19.89
N LYS A 179 -10.79 -8.04 20.03
CA LYS A 179 -9.86 -9.05 19.51
C LYS A 179 -10.63 -10.30 19.09
N GLY A 180 -10.49 -10.68 17.82
CA GLY A 180 -11.17 -11.87 17.28
C GLY A 180 -12.70 -11.77 17.35
N GLY A 181 -13.26 -10.57 17.17
CA GLY A 181 -14.70 -10.32 17.24
C GLY A 181 -15.29 -10.32 18.66
N GLN A 182 -14.45 -10.40 19.70
CA GLN A 182 -14.88 -10.33 21.10
C GLN A 182 -14.34 -9.06 21.77
N ASN A 183 -15.14 -8.50 22.67
CA ASN A 183 -14.78 -7.31 23.44
C ASN A 183 -14.24 -7.70 24.82
N PHE A 184 -13.12 -7.08 25.19
CA PHE A 184 -12.44 -7.26 26.47
C PHE A 184 -12.27 -5.91 27.16
N LYS A 185 -12.13 -5.93 28.49
CA LYS A 185 -11.88 -4.73 29.30
C LYS A 185 -10.58 -4.89 30.07
N GLU A 186 -9.80 -3.83 30.12
CA GLU A 186 -8.62 -3.71 30.98
C GLU A 186 -8.78 -2.49 31.87
N PHE A 187 -8.33 -2.57 33.12
CA PHE A 187 -8.39 -1.49 34.10
C PHE A 187 -6.97 -1.04 34.49
N GLY A 188 -6.83 0.26 34.79
CA GLY A 188 -5.55 0.90 35.06
C GLY A 188 -5.47 2.30 34.44
N PRO A 189 -4.47 3.12 34.82
CA PRO A 189 -4.16 4.33 34.08
C PRO A 189 -3.80 3.98 32.63
N VAL A 190 -4.32 4.75 31.68
CA VAL A 190 -4.16 4.53 30.24
C VAL A 190 -3.12 5.51 29.68
N ILE A 191 -2.12 4.96 29.00
CA ILE A 191 -1.13 5.69 28.22
C ILE A 191 -1.44 5.48 26.74
N LEU A 192 -1.92 6.52 26.07
CA LEU A 192 -2.13 6.52 24.63
C LEU A 192 -0.80 6.72 23.91
N ALA A 193 -0.43 5.77 23.06
CA ALA A 193 0.79 5.79 22.23
C ALA A 193 0.49 5.32 20.80
N SER A 194 -0.68 5.68 20.28
CA SER A 194 -1.27 5.13 19.05
C SER A 194 -0.72 5.70 17.74
N GLY A 195 0.23 6.64 17.79
CA GLY A 195 0.70 7.40 16.63
C GLY A 195 -0.29 8.48 16.16
N GLY A 196 0.02 9.10 15.02
CA GLY A 196 -0.76 10.19 14.44
C GLY A 196 -1.94 9.76 13.56
N PHE A 197 -2.29 10.62 12.60
CA PHE A 197 -3.45 10.45 11.70
C PHE A 197 -3.12 10.64 10.21
N GLY A 198 -1.83 10.64 9.85
CA GLY A 198 -1.34 10.97 8.50
C GLY A 198 -1.57 9.90 7.41
N ALA A 199 -2.28 8.81 7.72
CA ALA A 199 -2.68 7.78 6.75
C ALA A 199 -4.22 7.64 6.61
N ASP A 200 -5.01 8.39 7.37
CA ASP A 200 -6.47 8.35 7.26
C ASP A 200 -6.95 9.32 6.18
N PHE A 201 -7.33 8.79 5.02
CA PHE A 201 -7.81 9.56 3.87
C PHE A 201 -9.34 9.50 3.71
N THR A 202 -10.06 8.99 4.72
CA THR A 202 -11.53 9.00 4.68
C THR A 202 -12.06 10.43 4.84
N SER A 203 -13.30 10.66 4.42
CA SER A 203 -13.96 11.97 4.52
C SER A 203 -14.19 12.46 5.96
N ASN A 204 -14.24 11.54 6.93
CA ASN A 204 -14.38 11.84 8.35
C ASN A 204 -13.05 11.77 9.14
N SER A 205 -11.92 11.73 8.43
CA SER A 205 -10.59 11.71 9.04
C SER A 205 -10.22 13.09 9.63
N LEU A 206 -9.33 13.08 10.62
CA LEU A 206 -8.72 14.32 11.13
C LEU A 206 -7.94 15.03 10.01
N LEU A 207 -7.32 14.28 9.10
CA LEU A 207 -6.61 14.86 7.97
C LEU A 207 -7.57 15.61 7.04
N ALA A 208 -8.73 15.04 6.70
CA ALA A 208 -9.74 15.69 5.87
C ALA A 208 -10.38 16.91 6.58
N GLN A 209 -10.56 16.85 7.89
CA GLN A 209 -11.14 17.95 8.67
C GLN A 209 -10.19 19.16 8.77
N TYR A 210 -8.91 18.92 9.06
CA TYR A 210 -7.97 20.00 9.38
C TYR A 210 -7.07 20.41 8.22
N ARG A 211 -6.76 19.49 7.29
CA ARG A 211 -5.86 19.70 6.13
C ARG A 211 -6.37 19.03 4.85
N PRO A 212 -7.59 19.34 4.39
CA PRO A 212 -8.14 18.79 3.16
C PRO A 212 -7.27 19.09 1.93
N ASP A 213 -6.50 20.20 1.98
CA ASP A 213 -5.53 20.58 0.95
C ASP A 213 -4.43 19.52 0.75
N LEU A 214 -4.11 18.71 1.77
CA LEU A 214 -3.07 17.68 1.68
C LEU A 214 -3.57 16.32 1.20
N LEU A 215 -4.87 16.08 1.11
CA LEU A 215 -5.43 14.74 0.80
C LEU A 215 -4.94 14.17 -0.54
N HIS A 216 -4.57 15.05 -1.49
CA HIS A 216 -4.01 14.65 -2.78
C HIS A 216 -2.59 14.07 -2.69
N LEU A 217 -1.83 14.37 -1.63
CA LEU A 217 -0.45 13.93 -1.47
C LEU A 217 -0.35 12.45 -1.05
N PRO A 218 0.72 11.74 -1.45
CA PRO A 218 1.06 10.45 -0.86
C PRO A 218 1.54 10.60 0.59
N THR A 219 1.62 9.50 1.34
CA THR A 219 2.08 9.45 2.73
C THR A 219 3.23 8.46 2.92
N THR A 220 4.05 8.66 3.94
CA THR A 220 5.02 7.64 4.39
C THR A 220 4.50 6.78 5.54
N ASN A 221 3.31 7.09 6.03
CA ASN A 221 2.71 6.40 7.16
C ASN A 221 2.20 5.02 6.75
N GLY A 222 2.22 4.06 7.69
CA GLY A 222 1.45 2.83 7.53
C GLY A 222 -0.05 3.09 7.70
N GLU A 223 -0.87 2.23 7.11
CA GLU A 223 -2.34 2.31 7.12
C GLU A 223 -2.94 2.32 8.53
N HIS A 224 -2.18 1.88 9.53
CA HIS A 224 -2.56 1.93 10.94
C HIS A 224 -2.58 3.36 11.54
N CYS A 225 -2.01 4.36 10.88
CA CYS A 225 -1.87 5.74 11.40
C CYS A 225 -3.16 6.57 11.18
N THR A 226 -4.19 6.30 11.99
CA THR A 226 -5.58 6.77 11.75
C THR A 226 -6.18 7.73 12.79
N GLY A 227 -5.38 8.15 13.77
CA GLY A 227 -5.83 9.11 14.80
C GLY A 227 -6.79 8.53 15.85
N ASP A 228 -6.88 7.20 15.98
CA ASP A 228 -7.84 6.54 16.88
C ASP A 228 -7.69 7.00 18.34
N GLY A 229 -6.44 7.11 18.84
CA GLY A 229 -6.18 7.56 20.21
C GLY A 229 -6.57 9.01 20.46
N ILE A 230 -6.41 9.90 19.48
CA ILE A 230 -6.84 11.30 19.58
C ILE A 230 -8.36 11.35 19.71
N LYS A 231 -9.08 10.67 18.80
CA LYS A 231 -10.55 10.60 18.80
C LYS A 231 -11.08 10.01 20.12
N MET A 232 -10.43 8.98 20.65
CA MET A 232 -10.80 8.39 21.95
C MET A 232 -10.56 9.33 23.13
N GLY A 233 -9.45 10.09 23.13
CA GLY A 233 -9.19 11.10 24.16
C GLY A 233 -10.21 12.24 24.13
N GLU A 234 -10.49 12.78 22.95
CA GLU A 234 -11.49 13.84 22.75
C GLU A 234 -12.88 13.39 23.22
N ALA A 235 -13.25 12.12 22.96
CA ALA A 235 -14.54 11.56 23.37
C ALA A 235 -14.76 11.56 24.90
N ILE A 236 -13.69 11.58 25.71
CA ILE A 236 -13.77 11.69 27.17
C ILE A 236 -13.38 13.07 27.70
N GLY A 237 -13.32 14.08 26.83
CA GLY A 237 -13.11 15.47 27.19
C GLY A 237 -11.65 15.94 27.19
N ALA A 238 -10.71 15.14 26.68
CA ALA A 238 -9.34 15.59 26.46
C ALA A 238 -9.31 16.67 25.37
N LYS A 239 -8.51 17.70 25.58
CA LYS A 239 -8.31 18.79 24.63
C LYS A 239 -7.25 18.41 23.61
N SER A 240 -7.51 18.66 22.34
CA SER A 240 -6.50 18.60 21.28
C SER A 240 -5.88 19.98 21.00
N ILE A 241 -4.69 19.98 20.40
CA ILE A 241 -3.96 21.18 20.00
C ILE A 241 -3.25 20.92 18.67
N ASP A 242 -3.06 21.96 17.87
CA ASP A 242 -2.19 21.97 16.68
C ASP A 242 -2.58 20.97 15.55
N LEU A 243 -3.84 20.48 15.51
CA LEU A 243 -4.29 19.46 14.53
C LEU A 243 -4.18 19.91 13.06
N GLU A 244 -4.15 21.22 12.81
CA GLU A 244 -3.88 21.82 11.49
C GLU A 244 -2.41 21.68 11.05
N TRP A 245 -1.50 21.45 11.99
CA TRP A 245 -0.07 21.33 11.72
C TRP A 245 0.29 19.90 11.33
N VAL A 246 0.14 19.62 10.03
CA VAL A 246 0.59 18.38 9.37
C VAL A 246 1.81 18.67 8.52
N GLN A 247 2.92 17.97 8.78
CA GLN A 247 4.18 18.14 8.08
C GLN A 247 4.25 17.28 6.82
N VAL A 248 4.65 17.94 5.73
CA VAL A 248 5.02 17.31 4.47
C VAL A 248 6.55 17.17 4.44
N HIS A 249 7.04 15.97 4.13
CA HIS A 249 8.46 15.70 3.95
C HIS A 249 8.85 15.85 2.47
N PRO A 250 10.00 16.43 2.14
CA PRO A 250 10.39 16.69 0.74
C PRO A 250 10.83 15.44 -0.04
N THR A 251 11.32 14.41 0.65
CA THR A 251 12.01 13.28 0.01
C THR A 251 11.25 11.95 0.11
N GLY A 252 9.98 11.91 -0.30
CA GLY A 252 9.28 10.65 -0.53
C GLY A 252 9.80 10.00 -1.81
N LEU A 253 10.28 8.76 -1.72
CA LEU A 253 10.90 8.04 -2.83
C LEU A 253 9.86 7.61 -3.86
N VAL A 254 10.05 8.03 -5.11
CA VAL A 254 9.22 7.65 -6.25
C VAL A 254 9.80 6.39 -6.86
N LYS A 255 9.00 5.32 -6.85
CA LYS A 255 9.32 4.09 -7.58
C LYS A 255 8.89 4.28 -9.05
N PRO A 256 9.79 4.21 -10.04
CA PRO A 256 9.44 4.58 -11.41
C PRO A 256 8.31 3.74 -12.05
N ASP A 257 8.17 2.47 -11.66
CA ASP A 257 7.14 1.54 -12.13
C ASP A 257 5.81 1.66 -11.35
N ASP A 258 5.78 2.45 -10.28
CA ASP A 258 4.61 2.73 -9.44
C ASP A 258 4.69 4.15 -8.85
N ALA A 259 4.78 5.13 -9.76
CA ALA A 259 5.05 6.52 -9.40
C ALA A 259 3.93 7.15 -8.57
N ASP A 260 2.69 6.66 -8.72
CA ASP A 260 1.49 7.18 -8.05
C ASP A 260 1.15 6.42 -6.76
N ALA A 261 2.01 5.51 -6.30
CA ALA A 261 1.82 4.79 -5.03
C ALA A 261 1.47 5.76 -3.89
N LYS A 262 0.32 5.53 -3.25
CA LYS A 262 -0.20 6.37 -2.16
C LYS A 262 0.69 6.30 -0.92
N ILE A 263 1.30 5.15 -0.66
CA ILE A 263 2.30 4.97 0.40
C ILE A 263 3.68 4.92 -0.25
N LYS A 264 4.60 5.78 0.21
CA LYS A 264 5.96 5.88 -0.32
C LYS A 264 7.00 5.63 0.77
N PHE A 265 8.10 4.99 0.38
CA PHE A 265 9.28 4.92 1.26
C PHE A 265 9.89 6.30 1.44
N LEU A 266 10.38 6.58 2.64
CA LEU A 266 11.06 7.83 2.94
C LEU A 266 12.55 7.71 2.59
N ALA A 267 13.08 8.64 1.79
CA ALA A 267 14.52 8.82 1.71
C ALA A 267 14.99 9.49 3.01
N ALA A 268 15.95 8.86 3.71
CA ALA A 268 16.48 9.41 4.95
C ALA A 268 16.96 10.85 4.76
N GLU A 269 16.57 11.74 5.66
CA GLU A 269 17.09 13.12 5.69
C GLU A 269 18.62 13.13 5.90
N ALA A 270 19.16 12.08 6.52
CA ALA A 270 20.60 11.86 6.63
C ALA A 270 21.31 11.83 5.28
N LEU A 271 20.65 11.42 4.18
CA LEU A 271 21.23 11.47 2.82
C LEU A 271 21.59 12.91 2.41
N ARG A 272 20.76 13.89 2.79
CA ARG A 272 21.05 15.33 2.59
C ARG A 272 22.09 15.81 3.60
N GLY A 273 22.00 15.33 4.84
CA GLY A 273 22.96 15.61 5.92
C GLY A 273 24.40 15.25 5.57
N VAL A 274 24.61 14.13 4.87
CA VAL A 274 25.93 13.67 4.44
C VAL A 274 26.39 14.27 3.10
N GLY A 275 25.68 15.27 2.55
CA GLY A 275 26.13 15.99 1.34
C GLY A 275 25.28 15.77 0.09
N GLY A 276 24.19 15.00 0.17
CA GLY A 276 23.26 14.87 -0.95
C GLY A 276 22.60 16.20 -1.32
N ILE A 277 22.57 16.53 -2.61
CA ILE A 277 21.92 17.73 -3.14
C ILE A 277 20.60 17.39 -3.83
N ILE A 278 19.69 18.37 -3.94
CA ILE A 278 18.43 18.20 -4.67
C ILE A 278 18.49 19.00 -5.96
N LEU A 279 18.26 18.32 -7.08
CA LEU A 279 18.17 18.91 -8.41
C LEU A 279 16.73 18.91 -8.92
N ASN A 280 16.34 19.98 -9.61
CA ASN A 280 15.09 20.03 -10.37
C ASN A 280 15.22 19.33 -11.74
N ALA A 281 14.18 19.40 -12.56
CA ALA A 281 14.17 18.81 -13.90
C ALA A 281 15.29 19.35 -14.81
N GLU A 282 15.69 20.60 -14.61
CA GLU A 282 16.74 21.29 -15.37
C GLU A 282 18.16 21.01 -14.84
N GLY A 283 18.33 20.15 -13.83
CA GLY A 283 19.63 19.81 -13.27
C GLY A 283 20.24 20.87 -12.35
N LYS A 284 19.41 21.83 -11.87
CA LYS A 284 19.84 22.93 -10.99
C LYS A 284 19.38 22.73 -9.56
N ARG A 285 20.18 23.20 -8.60
CA ARG A 285 19.76 23.38 -7.20
C ARG A 285 18.70 24.49 -7.11
N PHE A 286 17.75 24.34 -6.19
CA PHE A 286 16.64 25.28 -6.00
C PHE A 286 16.21 25.44 -4.53
N CYS A 287 16.95 24.88 -3.57
CA CYS A 287 16.75 25.13 -2.15
C CYS A 287 18.05 24.89 -1.35
N ASN A 288 18.12 25.45 -0.14
CA ASN A 288 19.02 24.92 0.88
C ASN A 288 18.50 23.55 1.35
N GLU A 289 19.22 22.47 1.02
CA GLU A 289 18.79 21.09 1.30
C GLU A 289 18.78 20.75 2.79
N LEU A 290 19.36 21.59 3.66
CA LEU A 290 19.32 21.47 5.12
C LEU A 290 18.38 22.52 5.76
N GLY A 291 17.56 23.18 4.96
CA GLY A 291 16.47 24.01 5.45
C GLY A 291 15.38 23.19 6.15
N ARG A 292 14.42 23.89 6.77
CA ARG A 292 13.24 23.25 7.36
C ARG A 292 12.43 22.52 6.27
N ARG A 293 11.68 21.50 6.67
CA ARG A 293 10.92 20.66 5.73
C ARG A 293 9.86 21.45 4.97
N ASP A 294 9.12 22.32 5.67
CA ASP A 294 8.13 23.22 5.08
C ASP A 294 8.75 24.18 4.03
N TYR A 295 9.94 24.68 4.30
CA TYR A 295 10.73 25.47 3.36
C TYR A 295 11.12 24.64 2.13
N VAL A 296 11.75 23.47 2.31
CA VAL A 296 12.20 22.64 1.18
C VAL A 296 11.01 22.19 0.32
N THR A 297 9.90 21.76 0.92
CA THR A 297 8.67 21.40 0.17
C THR A 297 8.05 22.61 -0.52
N GLY A 298 8.07 23.78 0.14
CA GLY A 298 7.60 25.04 -0.44
C GLY A 298 8.41 25.44 -1.68
N GLU A 299 9.72 25.22 -1.68
CA GLU A 299 10.57 25.43 -2.85
C GLU A 299 10.33 24.39 -3.94
N MET A 300 10.03 23.15 -3.57
CA MET A 300 9.62 22.13 -4.55
C MET A 300 8.34 22.55 -5.27
N TRP A 301 7.34 23.09 -4.58
CA TRP A 301 6.09 23.55 -5.23
C TRP A 301 6.28 24.74 -6.19
N LYS A 302 7.35 25.52 -6.02
CA LYS A 302 7.72 26.65 -6.91
C LYS A 302 8.64 26.22 -8.05
N SER A 303 9.23 25.03 -7.96
CA SER A 303 10.23 24.51 -8.87
C SER A 303 9.64 23.44 -9.80
N LYS A 304 10.41 23.01 -10.80
CA LYS A 304 9.93 22.11 -11.84
C LYS A 304 10.32 20.64 -11.56
N PRO A 305 9.35 19.73 -11.38
CA PRO A 305 9.62 18.29 -11.25
C PRO A 305 9.99 17.67 -12.61
N PRO A 306 10.62 16.47 -12.64
CA PRO A 306 10.94 15.60 -11.50
C PRO A 306 12.12 16.09 -10.67
N PHE A 307 12.00 15.97 -9.35
CA PHE A 307 13.06 16.29 -8.40
C PHE A 307 13.94 15.07 -8.15
N ARG A 308 15.25 15.28 -8.02
CA ARG A 308 16.24 14.22 -7.82
C ARG A 308 17.11 14.51 -6.62
N LEU A 309 17.18 13.56 -5.68
CA LEU A 309 18.17 13.56 -4.61
C LEU A 309 19.42 12.84 -5.13
N CYS A 310 20.54 13.56 -5.24
CA CYS A 310 21.79 13.07 -5.82
C CYS A 310 22.90 13.02 -4.77
N LEU A 311 23.50 11.85 -4.58
CA LEU A 311 24.67 11.64 -3.74
C LEU A 311 25.88 11.33 -4.61
N ASN A 312 26.93 12.14 -4.49
CA ASN A 312 28.25 11.80 -5.02
C ASN A 312 28.91 10.69 -4.17
N ARG A 313 30.06 10.16 -4.62
CA ARG A 313 30.77 9.09 -3.92
C ARG A 313 31.07 9.38 -2.45
N ALA A 314 31.63 10.55 -2.13
CA ALA A 314 32.00 10.89 -0.76
C ALA A 314 30.76 10.88 0.15
N ALA A 315 29.64 11.41 -0.33
CA ALA A 315 28.36 11.36 0.39
C ALA A 315 27.79 9.94 0.50
N SER A 316 27.83 9.14 -0.57
CA SER A 316 27.28 7.79 -0.56
C SER A 316 28.10 6.83 0.29
N ASP A 317 29.42 6.97 0.35
CA ASP A 317 30.30 6.08 1.10
C ASP A 317 30.03 6.15 2.62
N GLU A 318 29.65 7.32 3.15
CA GLU A 318 29.27 7.51 4.57
C GLU A 318 27.90 6.90 4.95
N ILE A 319 27.08 6.57 3.94
CA ILE A 319 25.70 6.09 4.14
C ILE A 319 25.36 4.93 3.18
N ILE A 320 26.37 4.15 2.82
CA ILE A 320 26.29 3.18 1.72
C ILE A 320 25.22 2.11 1.94
N TRP A 321 24.94 1.75 3.20
CA TRP A 321 23.89 0.81 3.54
C TRP A 321 22.52 1.31 3.06
N HIS A 322 22.18 2.59 3.28
CA HIS A 322 20.94 3.18 2.78
C HIS A 322 20.91 3.19 1.26
N CYS A 323 22.01 3.58 0.61
CA CYS A 323 22.10 3.60 -0.85
C CYS A 323 21.84 2.20 -1.44
N LYS A 324 22.51 1.17 -0.92
CA LYS A 324 22.30 -0.23 -1.34
C LYS A 324 20.86 -0.69 -1.07
N HIS A 325 20.33 -0.41 0.11
CA HIS A 325 18.96 -0.77 0.48
C HIS A 325 17.93 -0.15 -0.49
N TYR A 326 18.06 1.14 -0.79
CA TYR A 326 17.14 1.83 -1.71
C TYR A 326 17.33 1.37 -3.16
N THR A 327 18.55 1.02 -3.57
CA THR A 327 18.80 0.43 -4.89
C THR A 327 18.20 -0.97 -5.02
N GLY A 328 18.35 -1.84 -4.01
CA GLY A 328 17.72 -3.16 -4.00
C GLY A 328 16.19 -3.10 -4.08
N ARG A 329 15.57 -2.04 -3.54
CA ARG A 329 14.13 -1.78 -3.65
C ARG A 329 13.69 -1.13 -4.96
N GLY A 330 14.62 -0.80 -5.86
CA GLY A 330 14.33 -0.15 -7.14
C GLY A 330 13.85 1.30 -7.03
N VAL A 331 14.09 1.97 -5.90
CA VAL A 331 13.69 3.37 -5.65
C VAL A 331 14.87 4.35 -5.72
N MET A 332 16.08 3.84 -5.90
CA MET A 332 17.31 4.59 -6.12
C MET A 332 18.15 3.91 -7.20
N LYS A 333 18.76 4.69 -8.09
CA LYS A 333 19.57 4.19 -9.20
C LYS A 333 21.02 4.62 -9.04
N TYR A 334 21.93 3.71 -9.33
CA TYR A 334 23.36 3.98 -9.41
C TYR A 334 23.74 4.38 -10.85
N TYR A 335 24.59 5.39 -10.96
CA TYR A 335 25.20 5.86 -12.20
C TYR A 335 26.71 5.77 -12.04
N ALA A 336 27.38 5.13 -12.99
CA ALA A 336 28.83 4.98 -12.96
C ALA A 336 29.55 6.33 -13.14
N THR A 337 28.92 7.28 -13.84
CA THR A 337 29.48 8.60 -14.12
C THR A 337 28.40 9.69 -14.08
N GLY A 338 28.79 10.94 -13.79
CA GLY A 338 27.89 12.09 -13.93
C GLY A 338 27.47 12.37 -15.37
N GLN A 339 28.26 11.95 -16.35
CA GLN A 339 27.87 11.95 -17.77
C GLN A 339 26.64 11.06 -18.01
N ASP A 340 26.60 9.85 -17.43
CA ASP A 340 25.45 8.95 -17.55
C ASP A 340 24.21 9.53 -16.85
N LEU A 341 24.41 10.18 -15.70
CA LEU A 341 23.34 10.90 -15.00
C LEU A 341 22.77 12.03 -15.87
N ALA A 342 23.62 12.90 -16.42
CA ALA A 342 23.18 14.00 -17.28
C ALA A 342 22.37 13.50 -18.49
N LYS A 343 22.85 12.43 -19.13
CA LYS A 343 22.18 11.79 -20.26
C LYS A 343 20.80 11.24 -19.88
N ASP A 344 20.68 10.56 -18.75
CA ASP A 344 19.41 10.00 -18.25
C ASP A 344 18.43 11.11 -17.81
N MET A 345 18.94 12.22 -17.28
CA MET A 345 18.16 13.40 -16.94
C MET A 345 17.68 14.18 -18.17
N GLY A 346 18.34 14.03 -19.33
CA GLY A 346 18.06 14.83 -20.52
C GLY A 346 18.56 16.26 -20.43
N VAL A 347 19.63 16.51 -19.66
CA VAL A 347 20.26 17.83 -19.49
C VAL A 347 21.69 17.81 -19.99
N ALA A 348 22.21 18.96 -20.38
CA ALA A 348 23.62 19.08 -20.77
C ALA A 348 24.53 18.91 -19.54
N LEU A 349 25.65 18.18 -19.71
CA LEU A 349 26.57 17.86 -18.60
C LEU A 349 27.10 19.12 -17.91
N ASP A 350 27.39 20.16 -18.69
CA ASP A 350 27.90 21.45 -18.21
C ASP A 350 26.95 22.11 -17.20
N VAL A 351 25.64 21.86 -17.28
CA VAL A 351 24.66 22.36 -16.30
C VAL A 351 24.88 21.73 -14.93
N ILE A 352 25.12 20.41 -14.87
CA ILE A 352 25.39 19.71 -13.61
C ILE A 352 26.79 20.08 -13.09
N GLU A 353 27.78 20.17 -13.97
CA GLU A 353 29.14 20.63 -13.62
C GLU A 353 29.10 22.03 -13.00
N GLN A 354 28.42 22.99 -13.63
CA GLN A 354 28.27 24.35 -13.11
C GLN A 354 27.51 24.39 -11.78
N THR A 355 26.47 23.57 -11.64
CA THR A 355 25.70 23.47 -10.39
C THR A 355 26.57 23.01 -9.22
N HIS A 356 27.42 21.99 -9.45
CA HIS A 356 28.37 21.52 -8.45
C HIS A 356 29.49 22.53 -8.21
N GLU A 357 29.99 23.20 -9.25
CA GLU A 357 31.05 24.21 -9.10
C GLU A 357 30.59 25.41 -8.25
N GLN A 358 29.38 25.92 -8.49
CA GLN A 358 28.80 27.00 -7.68
C GLN A 358 28.69 26.59 -6.21
N HIS A 359 28.20 25.37 -5.96
CA HIS A 359 28.07 24.81 -4.61
C HIS A 359 29.44 24.64 -3.94
N TYR A 360 30.45 24.16 -4.68
CA TYR A 360 31.82 24.01 -4.20
C TYR A 360 32.49 25.34 -3.85
N GLN A 361 32.34 26.35 -4.71
CA GLN A 361 32.91 27.68 -4.46
C GLN A 361 32.26 28.35 -3.23
N ALA A 362 30.94 28.20 -3.07
CA ALA A 362 30.24 28.68 -1.88
C ALA A 362 30.73 27.98 -0.59
N ALA A 363 30.96 26.65 -0.66
CA ALA A 363 31.53 25.89 0.44
C ALA A 363 32.94 26.38 0.81
N LYS A 364 33.82 26.60 -0.18
CA LYS A 364 35.20 27.08 0.04
C LYS A 364 35.29 28.49 0.58
N LYS A 365 34.34 29.37 0.24
CA LYS A 365 34.22 30.70 0.85
C LYS A 365 33.76 30.59 2.30
N THR A 366 32.73 29.78 2.55
CA THR A 366 32.22 29.52 3.92
C THR A 366 33.28 28.90 4.84
N GLU A 367 34.15 28.03 4.33
CA GLU A 367 35.28 27.46 5.09
C GLU A 367 36.26 28.52 5.57
N LYS A 368 36.51 29.56 4.76
CA LYS A 368 37.44 30.66 5.09
C LYS A 368 36.81 31.75 5.94
N ASP A 369 35.55 32.08 5.65
CA ASP A 369 34.79 33.12 6.31
C ASP A 369 33.33 32.63 6.48
N PRO A 370 33.01 31.97 7.60
CA PRO A 370 31.71 31.34 7.80
C PRO A 370 30.53 32.32 7.74
N ASP A 371 30.73 33.60 8.08
CA ASP A 371 29.66 34.59 8.29
C ASP A 371 29.81 35.86 7.44
N GLY A 372 30.76 35.91 6.51
CA GLY A 372 30.97 37.06 5.62
C GLY A 372 30.13 37.10 4.35
N GLY A 373 29.34 36.06 4.08
CA GLY A 373 28.54 35.97 2.85
C GLY A 373 27.47 37.07 2.72
N SER A 374 26.95 37.27 1.52
CA SER A 374 25.97 38.34 1.24
C SER A 374 24.55 38.01 1.68
N TRP A 375 24.26 36.74 1.93
CA TRP A 375 22.89 36.25 2.10
C TRP A 375 22.62 35.83 3.54
N PRO A 376 21.41 36.02 4.07
CA PRO A 376 21.03 35.41 5.35
C PRO A 376 21.22 33.89 5.29
N ALA A 377 21.63 33.28 6.40
CA ALA A 377 21.75 31.82 6.48
C ALA A 377 20.79 31.24 7.52
N TYR A 378 20.37 30.01 7.28
CA TYR A 378 19.60 29.23 8.25
C TYR A 378 20.49 28.12 8.86
N PRO A 379 20.49 27.92 10.19
CA PRO A 379 19.60 28.54 11.18
C PRO A 379 19.94 30.00 11.51
N SER A 380 21.18 30.45 11.39
CA SER A 380 21.58 31.85 11.66
C SER A 380 22.84 32.23 10.89
N GLY A 381 23.16 33.53 10.91
CA GLY A 381 24.38 34.07 10.32
C GLY A 381 24.21 34.46 8.86
N LYS A 382 25.32 34.48 8.12
CA LYS A 382 25.32 34.70 6.67
C LYS A 382 25.89 33.53 5.88
N SER A 383 25.60 33.50 4.58
CA SER A 383 25.99 32.44 3.64
C SER A 383 26.51 33.02 2.33
N TRP A 384 27.51 32.33 1.78
CA TRP A 384 28.03 32.56 0.42
C TRP A 384 27.26 31.78 -0.64
N ASP A 385 26.38 30.86 -0.25
CA ASP A 385 25.40 30.25 -1.14
C ASP A 385 24.32 31.28 -1.43
N GLU A 386 24.15 31.63 -2.70
CA GLU A 386 22.96 32.37 -3.09
C GLU A 386 21.73 31.53 -2.76
N PRO A 387 20.67 32.12 -2.18
CA PRO A 387 19.40 31.44 -2.01
C PRO A 387 18.93 30.97 -3.38
N SER A 388 19.09 29.68 -3.66
CA SER A 388 18.52 29.07 -4.84
C SER A 388 17.01 29.09 -4.63
N GLY A 389 16.29 29.97 -5.34
CA GLY A 389 14.87 30.30 -5.10
C GLY A 389 14.69 31.66 -4.40
N MET A 390 13.61 32.40 -4.72
CA MET A 390 13.30 33.76 -4.19
C MET A 390 12.98 33.83 -2.67
N THR A 391 13.65 33.05 -1.82
CA THR A 391 13.04 32.58 -0.55
C THR A 391 13.90 32.71 0.70
N GLY A 392 14.94 33.54 0.63
CA GLY A 392 15.35 34.34 1.78
C GLY A 392 16.47 33.82 2.68
N SER A 393 17.05 32.63 2.45
CA SER A 393 18.32 32.24 3.09
C SER A 393 19.15 31.21 2.31
N GLY A 394 20.48 31.36 2.34
CA GLY A 394 21.46 30.45 1.75
C GLY A 394 21.86 29.28 2.66
N LYS A 395 22.55 28.28 2.10
CA LYS A 395 23.08 27.11 2.81
C LYS A 395 24.24 27.51 3.73
N LYS A 396 24.16 27.16 5.02
CA LYS A 396 25.23 27.43 6.00
C LYS A 396 26.25 26.30 6.10
N PHE A 397 25.77 25.07 6.01
CA PHE A 397 26.55 23.88 6.32
C PHE A 397 26.76 23.03 5.09
N TYR A 398 27.99 22.60 4.88
CA TYR A 398 28.45 21.83 3.73
C TYR A 398 29.15 20.56 4.22
N HIS A 399 28.96 19.46 3.50
CA HIS A 399 29.56 18.16 3.78
C HIS A 399 29.72 17.40 2.47
N ASN A 400 30.84 16.69 2.28
CA ASN A 400 31.13 15.88 1.08
C ASN A 400 30.88 16.59 -0.26
N ILE A 401 31.48 17.78 -0.42
CA ILE A 401 31.32 18.61 -1.62
C ILE A 401 32.42 18.29 -2.64
N ILE A 402 32.06 18.23 -3.92
CA ILE A 402 32.99 18.01 -5.03
C ILE A 402 33.05 19.23 -5.95
N PRO A 403 34.20 19.56 -6.57
CA PRO A 403 34.27 20.58 -7.61
C PRO A 403 33.51 20.14 -8.87
N GLY A 404 33.08 21.08 -9.70
CA GLY A 404 32.34 20.80 -10.93
C GLY A 404 33.14 19.93 -11.90
N SER A 405 34.46 20.12 -11.96
CA SER A 405 35.36 19.35 -12.82
C SER A 405 35.41 17.84 -12.50
N ALA A 406 35.00 17.42 -11.31
CA ALA A 406 34.94 16.01 -10.93
C ALA A 406 33.67 15.30 -11.43
N VAL A 407 32.57 16.05 -11.65
CA VAL A 407 31.23 15.50 -11.91
C VAL A 407 31.22 14.52 -13.07
N LYS A 408 31.90 14.84 -14.18
CA LYS A 408 31.90 14.01 -15.39
C LYS A 408 32.23 12.55 -15.13
N SER A 409 33.22 12.27 -14.28
CA SER A 409 33.72 10.92 -13.99
C SER A 409 33.25 10.35 -12.64
N GLU A 410 32.67 11.18 -11.78
CA GLU A 410 32.22 10.77 -10.45
C GLU A 410 30.99 9.85 -10.53
N PRO A 411 30.92 8.77 -9.74
CA PRO A 411 29.71 7.98 -9.64
C PRO A 411 28.65 8.66 -8.76
N PHE A 412 27.37 8.37 -9.02
CA PHE A 412 26.25 8.93 -8.28
C PHE A 412 25.21 7.88 -7.90
N TYR A 413 24.64 8.02 -6.70
CA TYR A 413 23.37 7.41 -6.32
C TYR A 413 22.26 8.46 -6.40
N VAL A 414 21.20 8.17 -7.15
CA VAL A 414 20.14 9.13 -7.41
C VAL A 414 18.77 8.52 -7.20
N ALA A 415 17.92 9.21 -6.44
CA ALA A 415 16.52 8.86 -6.26
C ALA A 415 15.60 9.96 -6.79
N ILE A 416 14.51 9.57 -7.46
CA ILE A 416 13.43 10.50 -7.78
C ILE A 416 12.61 10.71 -6.51
N ILE A 417 12.31 11.96 -6.17
CA ILE A 417 11.63 12.33 -4.93
C ILE A 417 10.40 13.20 -5.17
N THR A 418 9.45 13.15 -4.23
CA THR A 418 8.25 13.98 -4.23
C THR A 418 7.83 14.35 -2.80
N PRO A 419 7.11 15.47 -2.57
CA PRO A 419 6.54 15.79 -1.27
C PRO A 419 5.53 14.72 -0.80
N VAL A 420 5.58 14.36 0.49
CA VAL A 420 4.73 13.32 1.11
C VAL A 420 4.27 13.72 2.51
N ILE A 421 3.01 13.45 2.86
CA ILE A 421 2.52 13.56 4.25
C ILE A 421 3.37 12.64 5.13
N HIS A 422 3.84 13.14 6.26
CA HIS A 422 4.84 12.44 7.06
C HIS A 422 4.56 12.40 8.55
N TYR A 423 4.24 13.53 9.17
CA TYR A 423 4.05 13.62 10.62
C TYR A 423 2.92 14.60 10.97
N CYS A 424 2.08 14.24 11.92
CA CYS A 424 1.05 15.11 12.48
C CYS A 424 1.54 15.70 13.80
N MET A 425 1.84 17.00 13.85
CA MET A 425 2.36 17.63 15.06
C MET A 425 1.28 17.86 16.13
N GLY A 426 0.04 18.02 15.68
CA GLY A 426 -1.11 18.11 16.56
C GLY A 426 -1.57 16.77 17.10
N GLY A 427 -2.21 16.84 18.26
CA GLY A 427 -2.67 15.68 19.02
C GLY A 427 -3.31 16.10 20.33
N LEU A 428 -3.39 15.18 21.29
CA LEU A 428 -3.88 15.47 22.64
C LEU A 428 -2.92 16.41 23.37
N LEU A 429 -3.41 17.53 23.87
CA LEU A 429 -2.61 18.46 24.66
C LEU A 429 -2.16 17.77 25.95
N ILE A 430 -0.86 17.80 26.21
CA ILE A 430 -0.25 17.26 27.43
C ILE A 430 0.42 18.34 28.27
N ASP A 431 0.57 18.07 29.56
CA ASP A 431 1.51 18.79 30.42
C ASP A 431 2.90 18.12 30.45
N THR A 432 3.77 18.63 31.32
CA THR A 432 5.14 18.13 31.55
C THR A 432 5.22 16.77 32.23
N ASP A 433 4.12 16.25 32.77
CA ASP A 433 4.01 14.87 33.26
C ASP A 433 3.39 13.94 32.20
N SER A 434 3.24 14.41 30.95
CA SER A 434 2.53 13.73 29.86
C SER A 434 1.05 13.47 30.14
N ALA A 435 0.46 14.10 31.15
CA ALA A 435 -0.95 13.92 31.45
C ALA A 435 -1.81 14.67 30.43
N CYS A 436 -2.85 14.02 29.92
CA CYS A 436 -3.76 14.64 28.95
C CYS A 436 -4.58 15.74 29.64
N ILE A 437 -4.56 16.93 29.07
CA ILE A 437 -5.27 18.10 29.59
C ILE A 437 -6.72 18.07 29.10
N GLY A 438 -7.65 18.14 30.03
CA GLY A 438 -9.09 18.22 29.76
C GLY A 438 -9.54 19.61 29.31
N SER A 439 -10.80 19.70 28.89
CA SER A 439 -11.45 20.95 28.49
C SER A 439 -11.48 22.03 29.59
N ASN A 440 -11.40 21.63 30.86
CA ASN A 440 -11.26 22.51 32.02
C ASN A 440 -9.83 23.02 32.28
N ASN A 441 -8.88 22.74 31.37
CA ASN A 441 -7.44 23.01 31.51
C ASN A 441 -6.78 22.35 32.73
N LEU A 442 -7.34 21.27 33.24
CA LEU A 442 -6.74 20.41 34.26
C LEU A 442 -6.42 19.04 33.66
N ALA A 443 -5.42 18.35 34.20
CA ALA A 443 -5.13 16.98 33.82
C ALA A 443 -6.35 16.06 34.06
N ILE A 444 -6.64 15.17 33.11
CA ILE A 444 -7.59 14.07 33.27
C ILE A 444 -6.87 12.96 34.05
N PRO A 445 -7.24 12.69 35.33
CA PRO A 445 -6.53 11.71 36.12
C PRO A 445 -6.60 10.32 35.47
N GLY A 446 -5.45 9.65 35.40
CA GLY A 446 -5.32 8.33 34.80
C GLY A 446 -5.21 8.31 33.27
N LEU A 447 -5.19 9.45 32.58
CA LEU A 447 -4.99 9.52 31.11
C LEU A 447 -3.68 10.24 30.76
N TYR A 448 -2.83 9.55 30.00
CA TYR A 448 -1.54 10.06 29.53
C TYR A 448 -1.39 9.86 28.01
N ALA A 449 -0.49 10.61 27.38
CA ALA A 449 -0.17 10.46 25.97
C ALA A 449 1.35 10.56 25.70
N ALA A 450 1.84 9.79 24.72
CA ALA A 450 3.25 9.74 24.36
C ALA A 450 3.47 9.53 22.85
N GLY A 451 4.47 10.22 22.28
CA GLY A 451 4.76 10.19 20.85
C GLY A 451 3.74 11.00 20.04
N GLU A 452 3.57 10.67 18.75
CA GLU A 452 2.80 11.46 17.78
C GLU A 452 1.31 11.64 18.10
N VAL A 453 0.74 10.88 19.05
CA VAL A 453 -0.64 11.09 19.54
C VAL A 453 -0.73 12.32 20.46
N ALA A 454 0.38 12.75 21.05
CA ALA A 454 0.47 13.95 21.89
C ALA A 454 0.76 15.20 21.05
N GLY A 455 0.06 16.29 21.36
CA GLY A 455 0.19 17.59 20.71
C GLY A 455 0.94 18.61 21.56
N GLY A 456 1.45 19.67 20.91
CA GLY A 456 2.10 20.82 21.55
C GLY A 456 3.63 20.75 21.62
N VAL A 457 4.23 19.55 21.48
CA VAL A 457 5.70 19.37 21.55
C VAL A 457 6.43 20.06 20.40
N HIS A 458 5.93 19.91 19.16
CA HIS A 458 6.64 20.34 17.95
C HIS A 458 6.07 21.60 17.30
N GLY A 459 4.91 22.07 17.75
CA GLY A 459 4.20 23.21 17.16
C GLY A 459 4.02 23.06 15.64
N ASN A 460 4.32 24.11 14.88
CA ASN A 460 3.99 24.14 13.46
C ASN A 460 4.97 23.39 12.54
N ASN A 461 6.14 22.97 13.04
CA ASN A 461 7.11 22.22 12.25
C ASN A 461 8.08 21.43 13.15
N ARG A 462 8.12 20.11 12.96
CA ARG A 462 9.03 19.21 13.67
C ARG A 462 10.42 19.16 13.02
N LEU A 463 11.48 19.22 13.81
CA LEU A 463 12.85 18.98 13.34
C LEU A 463 13.13 17.49 13.08
N GLY A 464 13.95 17.18 12.08
CA GLY A 464 14.38 15.81 11.77
C GLY A 464 15.06 15.17 12.98
N GLY A 465 14.73 13.92 13.29
CA GLY A 465 15.22 13.19 14.48
C GLY A 465 14.42 13.40 15.78
N ASN A 466 13.66 14.51 15.91
CA ASN A 466 12.87 14.77 17.14
C ASN A 466 11.71 13.79 17.33
N SER A 467 11.23 13.09 16.29
CA SER A 467 10.11 12.15 16.43
C SER A 467 10.48 10.89 17.22
N LEU A 468 11.67 10.32 16.99
CA LEU A 468 12.12 9.19 17.80
C LEU A 468 12.44 9.63 19.23
N LEU A 469 13.00 10.83 19.38
CA LEU A 469 13.29 11.40 20.69
C LEU A 469 12.00 11.65 21.50
N ASP A 470 10.99 12.23 20.87
CA ASP A 470 9.66 12.43 21.47
C ASP A 470 9.07 11.12 21.97
N CYS A 471 9.05 10.08 21.13
CA CYS A 471 8.61 8.75 21.53
C CYS A 471 9.33 8.25 22.78
N VAL A 472 10.66 8.39 22.85
CA VAL A 472 11.41 7.92 24.02
C VAL A 472 11.12 8.81 25.22
N VAL A 473 11.36 10.11 25.14
CA VAL A 473 11.21 11.05 26.27
C VAL A 473 9.80 11.02 26.83
N PHE A 474 8.79 11.29 26.01
CA PHE A 474 7.42 11.36 26.49
C PHE A 474 6.84 9.97 26.79
N GLY A 475 7.37 8.90 26.19
CA GLY A 475 7.07 7.53 26.61
C GLY A 475 7.56 7.27 28.04
N ARG A 476 8.80 7.62 28.35
CA ARG A 476 9.38 7.45 29.70
C ARG A 476 8.72 8.38 30.72
N VAL A 477 8.45 9.64 30.37
CA VAL A 477 7.71 10.59 31.23
C VAL A 477 6.32 10.04 31.56
N ALA A 478 5.54 9.63 30.56
CA ALA A 478 4.21 9.05 30.76
C ALA A 478 4.25 7.76 31.58
N GLY A 479 5.18 6.85 31.27
CA GLY A 479 5.34 5.59 32.00
C GLY A 479 5.67 5.81 33.48
N LYS A 480 6.59 6.74 33.77
CA LYS A 480 6.96 7.11 35.14
C LYS A 480 5.81 7.79 35.88
N ALA A 481 5.09 8.70 35.23
CA ALA A 481 3.95 9.40 35.81
C ALA A 481 2.80 8.42 36.13
N ALA A 482 2.48 7.51 35.21
CA ALA A 482 1.48 6.47 35.43
C ALA A 482 1.88 5.49 36.55
N ALA A 483 3.15 5.07 36.62
CA ALA A 483 3.66 4.23 37.70
C ALA A 483 3.55 4.94 39.06
N LYS A 484 3.95 6.21 39.13
CA LYS A 484 3.80 7.03 40.34
C LYS A 484 2.32 7.19 40.73
N TYR A 485 1.44 7.37 39.75
CA TYR A 485 0.00 7.52 39.99
C TYR A 485 -0.63 6.25 40.58
N MET A 486 -0.26 5.06 40.08
CA MET A 486 -0.83 3.81 40.57
C MET A 486 -0.16 3.29 41.85
N LEU A 487 1.17 3.44 41.99
CA LEU A 487 1.94 2.82 43.08
C LEU A 487 2.17 3.75 44.27
N GLY A 488 2.17 5.07 44.07
CA GLY A 488 2.46 6.03 45.13
C GLY A 488 3.79 5.73 45.83
N ALA A 489 3.73 5.37 47.12
CA ALA A 489 4.90 5.04 47.93
C ALA A 489 5.53 3.67 47.61
N ASP A 490 4.81 2.78 46.93
CA ASP A 490 5.27 1.42 46.57
C ASP A 490 6.10 1.40 45.28
N MET A 491 6.28 2.56 44.63
CA MET A 491 7.13 2.73 43.47
C MET A 491 8.59 2.44 43.82
N LYS A 492 9.26 1.61 43.03
CA LYS A 492 10.65 1.20 43.27
C LYS A 492 11.41 1.04 41.96
N ASP A 493 12.71 1.30 42.00
CA ASP A 493 13.59 1.07 40.85
C ASP A 493 13.79 -0.44 40.65
N VAL A 494 13.63 -0.89 39.41
CA VAL A 494 13.74 -2.28 38.99
C VAL A 494 14.65 -2.35 37.77
N ASP A 495 15.75 -3.09 37.88
CA ASP A 495 16.64 -3.26 36.72
C ASP A 495 16.08 -4.30 35.76
N LEU A 496 15.75 -3.87 34.53
CA LEU A 496 15.28 -4.75 33.45
C LEU A 496 16.26 -5.91 33.20
N ARG A 497 17.56 -5.71 33.41
CA ARG A 497 18.56 -6.78 33.25
C ARG A 497 18.40 -7.88 34.28
N GLU A 498 18.08 -7.53 35.53
CA GLU A 498 17.83 -8.50 36.59
C GLU A 498 16.52 -9.26 36.34
N VAL A 499 15.46 -8.54 36.00
CA VAL A 499 14.13 -9.12 35.69
C VAL A 499 14.20 -10.10 34.53
N THR A 500 15.01 -9.79 33.52
CA THR A 500 15.19 -10.64 32.34
C THR A 500 16.30 -11.68 32.49
N GLY A 501 17.03 -11.70 33.61
CA GLY A 501 18.14 -12.63 33.86
C GLY A 501 19.34 -12.46 32.91
N GLY A 502 19.69 -11.21 32.57
CA GLY A 502 20.89 -10.87 31.79
C GLY A 502 20.72 -9.75 30.75
N GLY A 503 19.52 -9.20 30.55
CA GLY A 503 19.27 -8.14 29.56
C GLY A 503 19.34 -8.61 28.10
N LEU A 504 19.71 -7.67 27.22
CA LEU A 504 19.93 -7.92 25.80
C LEU A 504 21.42 -8.05 25.48
N THR A 505 21.74 -8.91 24.53
CA THR A 505 23.10 -9.10 23.99
C THR A 505 23.53 -7.96 23.08
N GLY A 506 22.61 -7.06 22.70
CA GLY A 506 22.80 -6.00 21.70
C GLY A 506 22.56 -6.47 20.27
N ALA A 507 22.48 -7.79 20.05
CA ALA A 507 21.97 -8.33 18.80
C ALA A 507 20.45 -8.12 18.74
N VAL A 508 19.95 -7.55 17.65
CA VAL A 508 18.50 -7.44 17.42
C VAL A 508 17.99 -8.78 16.89
N GLU A 509 17.83 -9.74 17.79
CA GLU A 509 17.33 -11.09 17.49
C GLU A 509 15.88 -11.11 16.97
N SER A 510 15.39 -12.26 16.52
CA SER A 510 13.97 -12.39 16.17
C SER A 510 13.07 -12.21 17.38
N SER A 511 12.10 -11.28 17.33
CA SER A 511 11.11 -11.03 18.40
C SER A 511 9.68 -11.35 17.94
N LYS A 512 8.94 -12.24 18.62
CA LYS A 512 7.65 -12.82 18.15
C LYS A 512 6.59 -11.77 17.81
N LEU A 513 6.76 -10.58 18.36
CA LEU A 513 5.87 -9.43 18.26
C LEU A 513 6.53 -8.24 17.55
N ALA A 514 7.83 -8.33 17.21
CA ALA A 514 8.50 -7.35 16.37
C ALA A 514 8.22 -7.62 14.90
N GLY A 515 8.00 -6.52 14.22
CA GLY A 515 7.68 -6.50 12.83
C GLY A 515 8.83 -6.77 11.85
N GLY A 516 9.63 -7.81 12.05
CA GLY A 516 10.86 -8.08 11.31
C GLY A 516 12.01 -8.31 12.30
N SER A 517 13.12 -8.88 11.84
CA SER A 517 14.18 -9.32 12.75
C SER A 517 15.52 -9.37 12.03
N TYR A 518 16.72 -9.16 12.59
CA TYR A 518 17.97 -9.48 11.83
C TYR A 518 19.17 -9.86 12.70
N GLU A 519 19.90 -10.93 12.31
CA GLU A 519 21.17 -11.38 12.91
C GLU A 519 22.46 -10.68 12.38
N ASP A 520 23.40 -10.37 13.26
CA ASP A 520 24.56 -9.49 13.04
C ASP A 520 25.67 -9.94 12.05
N LYS A 521 25.49 -10.97 11.20
CA LYS A 521 26.60 -11.55 10.40
C LYS A 521 26.62 -11.26 8.89
N MET A 522 25.77 -10.39 8.37
CA MET A 522 25.50 -10.28 6.93
C MET A 522 26.45 -9.41 6.09
N ASN A 523 27.33 -8.62 6.70
CA ASN A 523 28.24 -7.73 5.95
C ASN A 523 29.68 -8.26 5.80
N SER A 524 29.91 -9.56 5.98
CA SER A 524 31.24 -10.16 5.71
C SER A 524 31.51 -10.47 4.22
N ALA A 525 30.53 -10.31 3.32
CA ALA A 525 30.75 -10.53 1.90
C ALA A 525 31.38 -9.28 1.23
N ALA A 526 32.68 -9.39 0.94
CA ALA A 526 33.41 -8.45 0.12
C ALA A 526 32.80 -8.34 -1.30
N VAL A 527 33.03 -7.17 -1.93
CA VAL A 527 32.69 -6.85 -3.32
C VAL A 527 32.97 -8.02 -4.26
N PRO A 528 32.05 -8.45 -5.16
CA PRO A 528 32.29 -9.60 -6.00
C PRO A 528 33.39 -9.29 -7.03
N ALA A 529 34.56 -9.89 -6.84
CA ALA A 529 35.48 -10.18 -7.92
C ALA A 529 34.97 -11.38 -8.73
N ALA A 530 35.29 -11.39 -10.02
CA ALA A 530 34.83 -12.32 -11.04
C ALA A 530 34.67 -13.78 -10.58
N ALA A 531 33.54 -14.38 -10.96
CA ALA A 531 33.14 -15.74 -10.62
C ALA A 531 34.18 -16.79 -11.08
N ALA A 532 34.77 -17.49 -10.11
CA ALA A 532 35.44 -18.77 -10.32
C ALA A 532 34.67 -19.86 -9.57
N ALA A 533 34.28 -20.90 -10.29
CA ALA A 533 33.52 -22.04 -9.79
C ALA A 533 34.40 -22.99 -8.97
N ALA A 534 33.88 -23.52 -7.86
CA ALA A 534 34.37 -24.70 -7.14
C ALA A 534 33.26 -25.26 -6.20
N PRO A 535 33.39 -26.46 -5.62
CA PRO A 535 33.07 -27.76 -6.23
C PRO A 535 31.95 -28.52 -5.48
N ALA A 536 31.46 -29.59 -6.11
CA ALA A 536 30.34 -30.42 -5.64
C ALA A 536 30.73 -31.47 -4.57
N ALA A 537 29.85 -31.65 -3.58
CA ALA A 537 29.63 -32.84 -2.75
C ALA A 537 28.19 -32.72 -2.21
N GLY A 538 27.30 -33.70 -2.11
CA GLY A 538 27.25 -35.13 -2.44
C GLY A 538 26.06 -35.73 -1.67
N GLY A 539 25.01 -36.18 -2.38
CA GLY A 539 24.08 -37.26 -1.96
C GLY A 539 22.91 -36.97 -1.00
N GLY A 540 21.68 -37.11 -1.51
CA GLY A 540 20.46 -37.35 -0.70
C GLY A 540 19.16 -36.90 -1.38
N GLY A 541 18.41 -37.82 -1.98
CA GLY A 541 17.25 -37.54 -2.84
C GLY A 541 15.98 -37.06 -2.14
N GLY A 542 15.29 -36.11 -2.78
CA GLY A 542 13.92 -35.67 -2.52
C GLY A 542 13.56 -34.55 -3.51
N GLY A 543 12.47 -34.72 -4.27
CA GLY A 543 12.07 -33.77 -5.33
C GLY A 543 11.68 -32.40 -4.77
N GLY A 544 12.50 -31.38 -5.02
CA GLY A 544 12.24 -30.00 -4.62
C GLY A 544 11.46 -29.20 -5.67
N ILE A 545 10.84 -28.11 -5.23
CA ILE A 545 10.09 -27.14 -6.04
C ILE A 545 11.10 -26.34 -6.88
N SER A 546 10.88 -26.18 -8.18
CA SER A 546 11.85 -25.45 -9.02
C SER A 546 11.67 -23.93 -8.90
N LEU A 547 12.73 -23.14 -9.11
CA LEU A 547 12.60 -21.67 -9.19
C LEU A 547 11.62 -21.22 -10.30
N ALA A 548 11.46 -22.03 -11.35
CA ALA A 548 10.48 -21.78 -12.39
C ALA A 548 9.03 -22.01 -11.94
N ASP A 549 8.82 -22.87 -10.94
CA ASP A 549 7.52 -23.03 -10.29
C ASP A 549 7.26 -21.85 -9.36
N VAL A 550 8.22 -21.46 -8.52
CA VAL A 550 8.11 -20.27 -7.65
C VAL A 550 7.79 -19.02 -8.46
N ALA A 551 8.42 -18.82 -9.62
CA ALA A 551 8.19 -17.67 -10.50
C ALA A 551 6.76 -17.51 -11.04
N LYS A 552 5.92 -18.54 -10.93
CA LYS A 552 4.49 -18.48 -11.30
C LYS A 552 3.66 -17.75 -10.24
N HIS A 553 4.13 -17.73 -8.99
CA HIS A 553 3.45 -17.18 -7.82
C HIS A 553 4.05 -15.81 -7.46
N ASN A 554 3.81 -14.81 -8.32
CA ASN A 554 4.47 -13.51 -8.27
C ASN A 554 3.53 -12.31 -8.04
N THR A 555 2.36 -12.54 -7.44
CA THR A 555 1.31 -11.52 -7.26
C THR A 555 0.82 -11.44 -5.82
N LYS A 556 0.13 -10.37 -5.42
CA LYS A 556 -0.42 -10.23 -4.06
C LYS A 556 -1.41 -11.33 -3.67
N ALA A 557 -2.17 -11.86 -4.62
CA ALA A 557 -3.14 -12.93 -4.35
C ALA A 557 -2.53 -14.34 -4.47
N ASP A 558 -1.26 -14.43 -4.89
CA ASP A 558 -0.53 -15.68 -5.09
C ASP A 558 0.98 -15.36 -5.10
N CYS A 559 1.57 -15.30 -3.91
CA CYS A 559 2.90 -14.78 -3.66
C CYS A 559 3.76 -15.86 -3.01
N TRP A 560 4.66 -16.45 -3.79
CA TRP A 560 5.71 -17.31 -3.24
C TRP A 560 7.06 -16.63 -3.33
N VAL A 561 7.93 -16.91 -2.36
CA VAL A 561 9.32 -16.44 -2.36
C VAL A 561 10.24 -17.59 -1.98
N VAL A 562 11.49 -17.54 -2.45
CA VAL A 562 12.53 -18.44 -1.93
C VAL A 562 13.38 -17.71 -0.89
N VAL A 563 13.64 -18.36 0.24
CA VAL A 563 14.56 -17.90 1.27
C VAL A 563 15.39 -19.07 1.78
N ASP A 564 16.72 -18.96 1.71
CA ASP A 564 17.68 -19.99 2.13
C ASP A 564 17.36 -21.37 1.53
N GLY A 565 16.92 -21.38 0.27
CA GLY A 565 16.52 -22.57 -0.46
C GLY A 565 15.18 -23.20 -0.02
N GLN A 566 14.44 -22.58 0.90
CA GLN A 566 13.05 -22.92 1.23
C GLN A 566 12.10 -22.13 0.33
N VAL A 567 11.02 -22.76 -0.14
CA VAL A 567 9.94 -22.09 -0.86
C VAL A 567 8.83 -21.78 0.12
N LEU A 568 8.42 -20.52 0.18
CA LEU A 568 7.38 -20.03 1.08
C LEU A 568 6.19 -19.52 0.29
N ASP A 569 4.98 -19.97 0.63
CA ASP A 569 3.72 -19.30 0.28
C ASP A 569 3.39 -18.25 1.35
N VAL A 570 3.65 -16.98 1.00
CA VAL A 570 3.47 -15.84 1.89
C VAL A 570 2.18 -15.06 1.58
N THR A 571 1.31 -15.59 0.72
CA THR A 571 0.09 -14.91 0.23
C THR A 571 -0.77 -14.39 1.37
N SER A 572 -1.10 -15.25 2.33
CA SER A 572 -1.91 -14.88 3.51
C SER A 572 -1.14 -14.08 4.55
N PHE A 573 0.19 -14.08 4.48
CA PHE A 573 1.07 -13.34 5.39
C PHE A 573 1.37 -11.92 4.89
N LEU A 574 1.13 -11.61 3.61
CA LEU A 574 1.47 -10.30 3.02
C LEU A 574 0.88 -9.13 3.81
N SER A 575 -0.42 -9.15 4.12
CA SER A 575 -1.10 -8.09 4.86
C SER A 575 -0.72 -8.04 6.34
N GLU A 576 -0.19 -9.15 6.85
CA GLU A 576 0.38 -9.21 8.19
C GLU A 576 1.83 -8.72 8.19
N HIS A 577 2.50 -8.65 7.03
CA HIS A 577 3.92 -8.35 6.98
C HIS A 577 4.22 -6.93 7.49
N PRO A 578 5.06 -6.82 8.52
CA PRO A 578 5.28 -5.59 9.27
C PRO A 578 6.08 -4.49 8.55
N GLY A 579 6.87 -4.86 7.53
CA GLY A 579 7.45 -3.89 6.59
C GLY A 579 6.43 -3.33 5.58
N GLY A 580 5.16 -3.74 5.68
CA GLY A 580 4.13 -3.59 4.67
C GLY A 580 4.22 -4.66 3.58
N GLU A 581 3.11 -4.92 2.89
CA GLU A 581 3.00 -5.91 1.80
C GLU A 581 4.05 -5.70 0.70
N LEU A 582 4.33 -4.44 0.35
CA LEU A 582 5.29 -4.05 -0.67
C LEU A 582 6.71 -4.57 -0.40
N ALA A 583 7.07 -4.80 0.87
CA ALA A 583 8.39 -5.30 1.22
C ALA A 583 8.63 -6.72 0.73
N ILE A 584 7.61 -7.58 0.73
CA ILE A 584 7.69 -8.94 0.19
C ILE A 584 7.33 -8.96 -1.30
N LEU A 585 6.32 -8.18 -1.72
CA LEU A 585 5.84 -8.14 -3.11
C LEU A 585 6.93 -7.77 -4.13
N THR A 586 7.97 -7.05 -3.70
CA THR A 586 9.14 -6.75 -4.54
C THR A 586 9.87 -8.02 -5.04
N PHE A 587 9.78 -9.09 -4.25
CA PHE A 587 10.43 -10.39 -4.48
C PHE A 587 9.44 -11.52 -4.82
N ALA A 588 8.16 -11.20 -5.04
CA ALA A 588 7.16 -12.20 -5.40
C ALA A 588 7.62 -13.00 -6.64
N GLY A 589 7.60 -14.32 -6.51
CA GLY A 589 8.08 -15.30 -7.50
C GLY A 589 9.59 -15.32 -7.69
N LYS A 590 10.38 -14.77 -6.77
CA LYS A 590 11.84 -14.72 -6.87
C LYS A 590 12.50 -15.36 -5.67
N ASP A 591 13.79 -15.60 -5.82
CA ASP A 591 14.67 -15.81 -4.68
C ASP A 591 14.88 -14.46 -3.99
N ALA A 592 14.42 -14.39 -2.76
CA ALA A 592 14.54 -13.25 -1.88
C ALA A 592 15.66 -13.46 -0.85
N THR A 593 16.45 -14.53 -0.95
CA THR A 593 17.39 -14.92 0.11
C THR A 593 18.34 -13.79 0.47
N GLU A 594 18.95 -13.09 -0.50
CA GLU A 594 19.89 -12.02 -0.20
C GLU A 594 19.22 -10.83 0.51
N GLU A 595 18.07 -10.38 0.03
CA GLU A 595 17.36 -9.24 0.62
C GLU A 595 16.60 -9.58 1.89
N PHE A 596 15.97 -10.76 1.94
CA PHE A 596 15.44 -11.33 3.17
C PHE A 596 16.57 -11.41 4.17
N ASN A 597 17.74 -11.90 3.77
CA ASN A 597 18.93 -11.97 4.60
C ASN A 597 19.62 -10.61 4.82
N MET A 598 19.06 -9.48 4.40
CA MET A 598 19.49 -8.18 4.90
C MET A 598 18.57 -7.66 6.02
N ILE A 599 17.35 -8.20 6.16
CA ILE A 599 16.27 -7.71 7.07
C ILE A 599 15.40 -8.76 7.87
N HIS A 600 15.68 -10.10 7.80
CA HIS A 600 15.29 -11.26 8.66
C HIS A 600 16.43 -12.29 9.09
N PRO A 601 16.65 -12.73 10.37
CA PRO A 601 17.59 -13.83 10.70
C PRO A 601 17.15 -15.20 10.14
N PRO A 602 18.00 -16.23 10.19
CA PRO A 602 17.70 -17.55 9.60
C PRO A 602 16.49 -18.26 10.23
N ASP A 603 16.17 -17.95 11.50
CA ASP A 603 15.12 -18.64 12.27
C ASP A 603 13.72 -18.01 12.15
N VAL A 604 13.58 -16.83 11.52
CA VAL A 604 12.31 -16.09 11.40
C VAL A 604 11.22 -16.94 10.80
N ILE A 605 11.53 -17.60 9.70
CA ILE A 605 10.52 -18.34 8.96
C ILE A 605 9.88 -19.41 9.86
N GLY A 606 10.70 -20.15 10.61
CA GLY A 606 10.21 -21.15 11.56
C GLY A 606 9.44 -20.57 12.76
N LYS A 607 9.62 -19.28 13.07
CA LYS A 607 9.05 -18.62 14.26
C LYS A 607 7.75 -17.85 13.98
N TYR A 608 7.61 -17.23 12.82
CA TYR A 608 6.45 -16.36 12.49
C TYR A 608 5.58 -16.88 11.36
N ALA A 609 6.18 -17.60 10.43
CA ALA A 609 5.49 -18.10 9.27
C ALA A 609 5.87 -19.57 9.00
N PRO A 610 5.86 -20.45 10.02
CA PRO A 610 6.23 -21.86 9.81
C PRO A 610 5.28 -22.52 8.80
N ASP A 611 4.01 -22.12 8.84
CA ASP A 611 2.96 -22.62 7.94
C ASP A 611 3.10 -22.09 6.50
N SER A 612 3.91 -21.05 6.28
CA SER A 612 4.21 -20.57 4.93
C SER A 612 5.23 -21.45 4.22
N VAL A 613 6.00 -22.29 4.89
CA VAL A 613 7.01 -23.14 4.23
C VAL A 613 6.34 -24.32 3.53
N ILE A 614 6.42 -24.35 2.20
CA ILE A 614 5.77 -25.36 1.36
C ILE A 614 6.74 -26.35 0.70
N GLY A 615 8.07 -26.12 0.81
CA GLY A 615 9.07 -27.06 0.32
C GLY A 615 10.48 -26.47 0.23
N LYS A 616 11.41 -27.18 -0.43
CA LYS A 616 12.77 -26.71 -0.74
C LYS A 616 13.05 -26.68 -2.23
N VAL A 617 14.00 -25.88 -2.67
CA VAL A 617 14.42 -25.79 -4.08
C VAL A 617 15.17 -27.05 -4.51
N GLY A 618 14.80 -27.63 -5.66
CA GLY A 618 15.45 -28.84 -6.20
C GLY A 618 15.63 -28.82 -7.72
N SER A 619 16.69 -29.48 -8.22
CA SER A 619 17.01 -29.55 -9.65
C SER A 619 16.36 -30.75 -10.33
N ARG A 620 15.59 -30.53 -11.40
CA ARG A 620 15.17 -31.60 -12.33
C ARG A 620 16.14 -31.61 -13.53
N ALA A 621 16.82 -32.74 -13.76
CA ALA A 621 17.76 -32.90 -14.86
C ALA A 621 17.04 -32.90 -16.24
N PRO A 622 17.62 -32.28 -17.29
CA PRO A 622 17.01 -32.26 -18.62
C PRO A 622 17.38 -33.51 -19.45
N ALA A 623 16.40 -34.06 -20.17
CA ALA A 623 16.62 -35.14 -21.12
C ALA A 623 17.11 -34.61 -22.49
N ALA A 624 17.99 -35.39 -23.12
CA ALA A 624 18.82 -35.04 -24.27
C ALA A 624 18.07 -34.79 -25.60
N ALA A 625 18.71 -34.00 -26.46
CA ALA A 625 18.32 -33.64 -27.82
C ALA A 625 18.68 -34.73 -28.86
N PRO A 626 18.18 -34.58 -30.10
CA PRO A 626 18.94 -34.97 -31.29
C PRO A 626 19.24 -33.80 -32.24
N ALA A 627 20.46 -33.87 -32.80
CA ALA A 627 21.08 -33.10 -33.89
C ALA A 627 20.38 -33.34 -35.25
N ALA A 628 20.62 -32.69 -36.41
CA ALA A 628 21.45 -31.59 -36.94
C ALA A 628 20.88 -31.21 -38.35
N ASN A 629 21.52 -30.23 -39.01
CA ASN A 629 21.43 -29.74 -40.42
C ASN A 629 20.75 -28.36 -40.54
N GLY A 630 21.28 -27.32 -41.19
CA GLY A 630 22.52 -27.10 -41.96
C GLY A 630 22.28 -26.00 -43.02
N GLY A 631 23.13 -24.95 -43.06
CA GLY A 631 23.29 -23.95 -44.15
C GLY A 631 22.25 -22.81 -44.23
N LEU A 632 22.50 -21.56 -44.66
CA LEU A 632 23.61 -20.84 -45.32
C LEU A 632 23.42 -19.31 -45.08
N ALA A 633 24.43 -18.49 -45.43
CA ALA A 633 24.68 -17.10 -44.99
C ALA A 633 24.03 -15.93 -45.80
N GLU A 634 23.90 -14.77 -45.09
CA GLU A 634 24.02 -13.34 -45.49
C GLU A 634 23.10 -12.65 -46.55
N PRO A 635 22.98 -11.29 -46.63
CA PRO A 635 23.44 -10.20 -45.74
C PRO A 635 22.39 -9.09 -45.41
N LEU A 636 22.79 -8.21 -44.49
CA LEU A 636 22.21 -6.90 -44.15
C LEU A 636 22.07 -5.95 -45.35
N LEU A 637 20.90 -5.33 -45.56
CA LEU A 637 20.77 -3.94 -46.03
C LEU A 637 19.47 -3.29 -45.48
N ALA A 638 19.62 -2.05 -45.02
CA ALA A 638 18.71 -1.31 -44.15
C ALA A 638 17.49 -0.67 -44.85
N LYS A 639 16.44 -0.39 -44.06
CA LYS A 639 15.63 0.86 -44.09
C LYS A 639 14.88 1.02 -42.76
N GLY A 640 15.01 2.20 -42.17
CA GLY A 640 14.51 2.52 -40.83
C GLY A 640 12.98 2.61 -40.70
N GLY A 641 12.51 2.52 -39.46
CA GLY A 641 11.13 2.81 -39.07
C GLY A 641 10.68 2.00 -37.86
N HIS A 642 10.52 2.66 -36.70
CA HIS A 642 9.89 2.19 -35.45
C HIS A 642 10.40 0.87 -34.83
N GLN A 643 11.03 0.94 -33.65
CA GLN A 643 11.23 -0.24 -32.80
C GLN A 643 9.88 -0.78 -32.31
N GLY A 644 9.28 -1.67 -33.09
CA GLY A 644 8.24 -2.56 -32.61
C GLY A 644 8.81 -3.47 -31.53
N LYS A 645 8.08 -3.62 -30.41
CA LYS A 645 8.41 -4.62 -29.39
C LYS A 645 8.65 -5.98 -30.06
N ASP A 646 9.77 -6.62 -29.77
CA ASP A 646 10.09 -7.94 -30.30
C ASP A 646 9.19 -9.00 -29.63
N TRP A 647 8.14 -9.40 -30.34
CA TRP A 647 7.19 -10.43 -29.88
C TRP A 647 7.68 -11.85 -30.11
N SER A 648 8.88 -12.05 -30.68
CA SER A 648 9.39 -13.36 -31.10
C SER A 648 9.48 -14.37 -29.94
N ARG A 649 9.74 -13.90 -28.71
CA ARG A 649 9.81 -14.76 -27.51
C ARG A 649 8.43 -15.17 -27.00
N SER A 650 7.45 -14.26 -27.04
CA SER A 650 6.05 -14.56 -26.70
C SER A 650 5.44 -15.54 -27.71
N GLU A 651 5.75 -15.34 -28.99
CA GLU A 651 5.26 -16.18 -30.08
C GLU A 651 5.92 -17.57 -30.10
N LYS A 652 7.23 -17.67 -29.84
CA LYS A 652 7.92 -18.95 -29.63
C LYS A 652 7.41 -19.71 -28.39
N ASN A 653 7.11 -19.00 -27.29
CA ASN A 653 6.52 -19.62 -26.10
C ASN A 653 5.08 -20.09 -26.37
N ARG A 654 4.30 -19.33 -27.14
CA ARG A 654 2.96 -19.74 -27.61
C ARG A 654 3.06 -20.98 -28.50
N GLU A 655 3.97 -20.99 -29.48
CA GLU A 655 4.19 -22.14 -30.37
C GLU A 655 4.66 -23.38 -29.61
N MET A 656 5.51 -23.23 -28.58
CA MET A 656 5.94 -24.34 -27.73
C MET A 656 4.82 -24.89 -26.84
N ARG A 657 3.94 -24.04 -26.28
CA ARG A 657 2.75 -24.50 -25.53
C ARG A 657 1.72 -25.19 -26.41
N MET A 658 1.48 -24.65 -27.60
CA MET A 658 0.57 -25.24 -28.60
C MET A 658 1.14 -26.52 -29.24
N LYS A 659 2.42 -26.85 -29.00
CA LYS A 659 3.10 -28.03 -29.54
C LYS A 659 2.61 -29.28 -28.82
N GLY A 660 1.51 -29.85 -29.32
CA GLY A 660 0.85 -31.03 -28.75
C GLY A 660 -0.66 -30.87 -28.56
N GLU A 661 -1.21 -29.68 -28.78
CA GLU A 661 -2.65 -29.42 -28.70
C GLU A 661 -3.38 -29.71 -30.02
N GLY A 662 -4.67 -30.06 -29.92
CA GLY A 662 -5.50 -30.49 -31.04
C GLY A 662 -5.59 -32.01 -31.23
N LYS A 663 -5.39 -32.81 -30.19
CA LYS A 663 -5.53 -34.27 -30.28
C LYS A 663 -6.99 -34.74 -30.40
N ILE A 664 -7.96 -33.87 -30.09
CA ILE A 664 -9.40 -34.18 -30.09
C ILE A 664 -9.99 -33.96 -31.50
N PRO A 665 -10.49 -34.99 -32.19
CA PRO A 665 -10.97 -34.85 -33.57
C PRO A 665 -12.31 -34.10 -33.66
N GLY A 666 -12.62 -33.62 -34.87
CA GLY A 666 -13.98 -33.20 -35.22
C GLY A 666 -14.48 -31.90 -34.57
N TRP A 667 -15.80 -31.82 -34.38
CA TRP A 667 -16.49 -30.69 -33.74
C TRP A 667 -16.25 -30.65 -32.23
N TRP A 668 -16.04 -31.80 -31.59
CA TRP A 668 -15.73 -31.91 -30.16
C TRP A 668 -14.45 -31.18 -29.79
N GLY A 669 -13.39 -31.28 -30.62
CA GLY A 669 -12.18 -30.50 -30.41
C GLY A 669 -12.43 -29.00 -30.50
N ALA A 670 -13.24 -28.54 -31.45
CA ALA A 670 -13.54 -27.12 -31.61
C ALA A 670 -14.30 -26.56 -30.40
N VAL A 671 -15.30 -27.30 -29.90
CA VAL A 671 -16.07 -26.91 -28.69
C VAL A 671 -15.16 -26.89 -27.47
N PHE A 672 -14.36 -27.93 -27.26
CA PHE A 672 -13.47 -28.05 -26.10
C PHE A 672 -12.47 -26.89 -26.03
N TYR A 673 -11.73 -26.62 -27.11
CA TYR A 673 -10.74 -25.54 -27.14
C TYR A 673 -11.39 -24.15 -27.08
N MET A 674 -12.60 -24.00 -27.62
CA MET A 674 -13.35 -22.75 -27.48
C MET A 674 -13.77 -22.53 -26.03
N VAL A 675 -14.35 -23.52 -25.35
CA VAL A 675 -14.73 -23.41 -23.93
C VAL A 675 -13.51 -23.15 -23.05
N LEU A 676 -12.40 -23.86 -23.28
CA LEU A 676 -11.16 -23.67 -22.52
C LEU A 676 -10.58 -22.26 -22.70
N GLY A 677 -10.53 -21.77 -23.94
CA GLY A 677 -10.12 -20.39 -24.23
C GLY A 677 -11.04 -19.37 -23.57
N PHE A 678 -12.34 -19.64 -23.55
CA PHE A 678 -13.32 -18.80 -22.88
C PHE A 678 -13.16 -18.75 -21.36
N LEU A 679 -13.08 -19.91 -20.70
CA LEU A 679 -12.88 -20.00 -19.26
C LEU A 679 -11.57 -19.34 -18.83
N LYS A 680 -10.48 -19.52 -19.61
CA LYS A 680 -9.20 -18.89 -19.36
C LYS A 680 -9.30 -17.36 -19.39
N GLU A 681 -9.91 -16.78 -20.42
CA GLU A 681 -10.01 -15.33 -20.54
C GLU A 681 -11.02 -14.73 -19.56
N ILE A 682 -12.09 -15.46 -19.19
CA ILE A 682 -12.99 -15.06 -18.09
C ILE A 682 -12.21 -15.03 -16.77
N LEU A 683 -11.44 -16.06 -16.46
CA LEU A 683 -10.60 -16.13 -15.27
C LEU A 683 -9.57 -14.98 -15.24
N PHE A 684 -8.92 -14.70 -16.38
CA PHE A 684 -7.98 -13.58 -16.52
C PHE A 684 -8.64 -12.18 -16.52
N THR A 685 -9.96 -12.12 -16.67
CA THR A 685 -10.73 -10.88 -16.54
C THR A 685 -11.19 -10.66 -15.10
N ILE A 686 -11.55 -11.71 -14.37
CA ILE A 686 -12.00 -11.67 -12.96
C ILE A 686 -10.82 -11.52 -11.99
N VAL A 687 -9.69 -12.18 -12.26
CA VAL A 687 -8.47 -12.08 -11.45
C VAL A 687 -7.64 -10.89 -11.96
N PRO A 688 -7.22 -9.96 -11.10
CA PRO A 688 -6.62 -8.69 -11.54
C PRO A 688 -5.27 -8.94 -12.22
N GLN A 689 -5.28 -8.86 -13.55
CA GLN A 689 -4.10 -8.67 -14.38
C GLN A 689 -4.09 -7.21 -14.88
N LYS A 690 -2.92 -6.63 -15.16
CA LYS A 690 -2.78 -5.27 -15.75
C LYS A 690 -3.43 -5.22 -17.14
N ASN A 691 -4.75 -5.08 -17.22
CA ASN A 691 -5.52 -5.43 -18.42
C ASN A 691 -6.19 -4.27 -19.17
N VAL A 692 -5.95 -3.02 -18.77
CA VAL A 692 -6.43 -1.87 -19.56
C VAL A 692 -5.24 -0.98 -19.91
N THR A 693 -4.61 -1.28 -21.04
CA THR A 693 -3.66 -0.36 -21.68
C THR A 693 -4.34 0.29 -22.87
N PHE A 694 -4.48 1.61 -22.87
CA PHE A 694 -5.03 2.38 -24.01
C PHE A 694 -4.16 2.35 -25.28
N ASN A 695 -3.01 1.67 -25.23
CA ASN A 695 -2.06 1.55 -26.33
C ASN A 695 -2.24 0.22 -27.08
N GLY A 696 -3.07 0.23 -28.12
CA GLY A 696 -2.99 -0.70 -29.27
C GLY A 696 -3.19 -2.21 -29.04
N ASP A 697 -3.32 -2.70 -27.81
CA ASP A 697 -3.43 -4.12 -27.53
C ASP A 697 -4.85 -4.66 -27.84
N ARG A 698 -4.92 -5.70 -28.67
CA ARG A 698 -6.18 -6.37 -29.05
C ARG A 698 -6.75 -7.22 -27.91
N VAL A 699 -5.92 -7.60 -26.94
CA VAL A 699 -6.27 -8.53 -25.86
C VAL A 699 -7.31 -7.94 -24.91
N GLY A 700 -7.20 -6.66 -24.54
CA GLY A 700 -8.17 -6.00 -23.64
C GLY A 700 -9.59 -5.91 -24.23
N LEU A 701 -9.70 -5.65 -25.54
CA LEU A 701 -11.00 -5.61 -26.22
C LEU A 701 -11.63 -7.00 -26.34
N THR A 702 -10.81 -8.03 -26.61
CA THR A 702 -11.28 -9.43 -26.63
C THR A 702 -11.78 -9.86 -25.25
N ARG A 703 -11.06 -9.53 -24.17
CA ARG A 703 -11.48 -9.80 -22.78
C ARG A 703 -12.79 -9.11 -22.42
N SER A 704 -12.92 -7.83 -22.75
CA SER A 704 -14.15 -7.06 -22.57
C SER A 704 -15.35 -7.67 -23.33
N ALA A 705 -15.14 -8.07 -24.60
CA ALA A 705 -16.19 -8.72 -25.40
C ALA A 705 -16.65 -10.06 -24.81
N MET A 706 -15.71 -10.85 -24.29
CA MET A 706 -16.00 -12.15 -23.68
C MET A 706 -16.72 -12.02 -22.35
N PHE A 707 -16.37 -11.00 -21.56
CA PHE A 707 -17.08 -10.68 -20.33
C PHE A 707 -18.53 -10.29 -20.65
N LEU A 708 -18.75 -9.35 -21.59
CA LEU A 708 -20.08 -8.96 -22.04
C LEU A 708 -20.91 -10.18 -22.51
N PHE A 709 -20.30 -11.12 -23.22
CA PHE A 709 -20.95 -12.36 -23.68
C PHE A 709 -21.48 -13.24 -22.53
N VAL A 710 -20.77 -13.33 -21.40
CA VAL A 710 -21.25 -14.05 -20.21
C VAL A 710 -22.53 -13.42 -19.67
N PHE A 711 -22.58 -12.08 -19.60
CA PHE A 711 -23.77 -11.38 -19.15
C PHE A 711 -24.96 -11.57 -20.08
N ILE A 712 -24.74 -11.56 -21.40
CA ILE A 712 -25.79 -11.84 -22.39
C ILE A 712 -26.40 -13.23 -22.13
N ILE A 713 -25.58 -14.24 -21.83
CA ILE A 713 -26.07 -15.58 -21.51
C ILE A 713 -26.89 -15.56 -20.21
N ILE A 714 -26.37 -14.93 -19.16
CA ILE A 714 -27.07 -14.81 -17.88
C ILE A 714 -28.42 -14.09 -18.06
N HIS A 715 -28.44 -13.00 -18.81
CA HIS A 715 -29.66 -12.24 -19.07
C HIS A 715 -30.66 -13.04 -19.92
N ALA A 716 -30.20 -13.77 -20.95
CA ALA A 716 -31.06 -14.66 -21.74
C ALA A 716 -31.69 -15.76 -20.87
N VAL A 717 -30.94 -16.35 -19.93
CA VAL A 717 -31.47 -17.30 -18.94
C VAL A 717 -32.49 -16.64 -18.02
N GLY A 718 -32.24 -15.40 -17.60
CA GLY A 718 -33.20 -14.58 -16.87
C GLY A 718 -34.54 -14.45 -17.59
N ASN A 719 -34.51 -14.12 -18.88
CA ASN A 719 -35.72 -13.98 -19.69
C ASN A 719 -36.55 -15.27 -19.77
N LEU A 720 -35.92 -16.45 -19.66
CA LEU A 720 -36.66 -17.72 -19.61
C LEU A 720 -37.55 -17.86 -18.36
N HIS A 721 -37.26 -17.14 -17.27
CA HIS A 721 -38.08 -17.19 -16.05
C HIS A 721 -39.45 -16.54 -16.26
N VAL A 722 -39.66 -15.75 -17.31
CA VAL A 722 -40.99 -15.21 -17.66
C VAL A 722 -41.99 -16.32 -17.94
N PHE A 723 -41.51 -17.46 -18.44
CA PHE A 723 -42.35 -18.61 -18.75
C PHE A 723 -42.72 -19.41 -17.50
N LEU A 724 -42.05 -19.16 -16.37
CA LEU A 724 -42.29 -19.84 -15.10
C LEU A 724 -43.28 -19.10 -14.20
N GLY A 725 -43.41 -17.78 -14.36
CA GLY A 725 -44.42 -16.96 -13.69
C GLY A 725 -43.83 -15.76 -12.94
N PRO A 726 -44.69 -14.98 -12.25
CA PRO A 726 -44.29 -13.74 -11.59
C PRO A 726 -43.31 -13.97 -10.44
N ASP A 727 -43.46 -15.04 -9.65
CA ASP A 727 -42.57 -15.32 -8.51
C ASP A 727 -41.14 -15.65 -8.97
N ASP A 728 -41.01 -16.47 -10.03
CA ASP A 728 -39.70 -16.81 -10.60
C ASP A 728 -39.04 -15.61 -11.28
N PHE A 729 -39.79 -14.80 -12.01
CA PHE A 729 -39.25 -13.64 -12.72
C PHE A 729 -38.91 -12.48 -11.78
N ASN A 730 -39.81 -12.11 -10.86
CA ASN A 730 -39.56 -11.08 -9.86
C ASN A 730 -38.51 -11.54 -8.83
N GLY A 731 -38.47 -12.84 -8.50
CA GLY A 731 -37.42 -13.43 -7.67
C GLY A 731 -36.05 -13.38 -8.30
N TYR A 732 -35.93 -13.70 -9.60
CA TYR A 732 -34.69 -13.51 -10.35
C TYR A 732 -34.25 -12.04 -10.37
N GLY A 733 -35.19 -11.10 -10.52
CA GLY A 733 -34.91 -9.67 -10.39
C GLY A 733 -34.38 -9.28 -9.00
N TYR A 734 -35.03 -9.76 -7.93
CA TYR A 734 -34.65 -9.47 -6.56
C TYR A 734 -33.31 -10.12 -6.15
N PHE A 735 -32.96 -11.26 -6.74
CA PHE A 735 -31.63 -11.87 -6.57
C PHE A 735 -30.50 -10.87 -6.85
N TYR A 736 -30.62 -10.06 -7.90
CA TYR A 736 -29.62 -9.02 -8.19
C TYR A 736 -29.60 -7.88 -7.19
N VAL A 737 -30.76 -7.53 -6.62
CA VAL A 737 -30.83 -6.55 -5.53
C VAL A 737 -30.13 -7.08 -4.29
N ARG A 738 -30.24 -8.39 -3.99
CA ARG A 738 -29.54 -9.01 -2.85
C ARG A 738 -28.01 -9.11 -3.04
N LEU A 739 -27.50 -8.92 -4.26
CA LEU A 739 -26.07 -8.84 -4.56
C LEU A 739 -25.53 -7.40 -4.41
N TYR A 740 -25.94 -6.68 -3.37
CA TYR A 740 -25.44 -5.33 -3.08
C TYR A 740 -23.93 -5.38 -2.82
N TRP A 741 -23.16 -4.84 -3.76
CA TRP A 741 -21.73 -4.65 -3.64
C TRP A 741 -21.40 -3.22 -4.04
N THR A 742 -20.93 -2.41 -3.09
CA THR A 742 -20.61 -0.99 -3.30
C THR A 742 -19.12 -0.78 -3.56
N GLY A 743 -18.46 -1.75 -4.21
CA GLY A 743 -17.01 -1.78 -4.40
C GLY A 743 -16.40 -0.51 -5.03
N PHE A 744 -17.24 0.32 -5.68
CA PHE A 744 -16.86 1.60 -6.29
C PHE A 744 -17.57 2.83 -5.70
N GLY A 745 -18.36 2.69 -4.62
CA GLY A 745 -19.04 3.80 -3.95
C GLY A 745 -20.24 4.40 -4.71
N LEU A 746 -20.77 3.70 -5.72
CA LEU A 746 -21.98 4.10 -6.43
C LEU A 746 -23.22 3.47 -5.76
N ASN A 747 -24.35 4.19 -5.72
CA ASN A 747 -25.63 3.63 -5.28
C ASN A 747 -26.26 2.83 -6.43
N ALA A 748 -25.59 1.74 -6.81
CA ALA A 748 -25.94 0.89 -7.94
C ALA A 748 -25.70 -0.58 -7.55
N ASN A 749 -26.56 -1.50 -8.01
CA ASN A 749 -26.34 -2.92 -7.76
C ASN A 749 -25.21 -3.47 -8.66
N ILE A 750 -24.71 -4.68 -8.35
CA ILE A 750 -23.55 -5.26 -9.05
C ILE A 750 -23.75 -5.39 -10.57
N VAL A 751 -25.00 -5.58 -11.03
CA VAL A 751 -25.33 -5.65 -12.45
C VAL A 751 -25.27 -4.28 -13.12
N GLU A 752 -25.71 -3.23 -12.44
CA GLU A 752 -25.68 -1.86 -12.95
C GLU A 752 -24.24 -1.33 -13.06
N GLU A 753 -23.42 -1.58 -12.03
CA GLU A 753 -21.99 -1.26 -12.07
C GLU A 753 -21.28 -2.07 -13.17
N TYR A 754 -21.63 -3.36 -13.30
CA TYR A 754 -21.11 -4.25 -14.33
C TYR A 754 -21.44 -3.76 -15.74
N ILE A 755 -22.71 -3.41 -16.03
CA ILE A 755 -23.11 -2.97 -17.36
C ILE A 755 -22.48 -1.61 -17.68
N LEU A 756 -22.39 -0.70 -16.71
CA LEU A 756 -21.73 0.58 -16.88
C LEU A 756 -20.24 0.39 -17.20
N LEU A 757 -19.53 -0.43 -16.43
CA LEU A 757 -18.10 -0.70 -16.65
C LEU A 757 -17.85 -1.46 -17.96
N ALA A 758 -18.69 -2.44 -18.31
CA ALA A 758 -18.58 -3.19 -19.56
C ALA A 758 -18.91 -2.30 -20.78
N ALA A 759 -19.92 -1.44 -20.69
CA ALA A 759 -20.27 -0.47 -21.72
C ALA A 759 -19.17 0.57 -21.90
N VAL A 760 -18.65 1.14 -20.81
CA VAL A 760 -17.54 2.10 -20.85
C VAL A 760 -16.29 1.44 -21.45
N LEU A 761 -15.90 0.25 -20.99
CA LEU A 761 -14.70 -0.43 -21.48
C LEU A 761 -14.83 -0.89 -22.94
N HIS A 762 -15.98 -1.47 -23.34
CA HIS A 762 -16.17 -1.96 -24.70
C HIS A 762 -16.37 -0.82 -25.69
N VAL A 763 -17.14 0.21 -25.32
CA VAL A 763 -17.52 1.30 -26.23
C VAL A 763 -16.48 2.41 -26.27
N VAL A 764 -15.94 2.87 -25.13
CA VAL A 764 -14.94 3.96 -25.14
C VAL A 764 -13.64 3.49 -25.79
N VAL A 765 -13.20 2.25 -25.53
CA VAL A 765 -11.99 1.70 -26.17
C VAL A 765 -12.23 1.42 -27.65
N ALA A 766 -13.41 0.92 -28.06
CA ALA A 766 -13.73 0.73 -29.47
C ALA A 766 -13.88 2.05 -30.23
N LEU A 767 -14.49 3.07 -29.63
CA LEU A 767 -14.62 4.43 -30.17
C LEU A 767 -13.26 5.11 -30.28
N LYS A 768 -12.42 5.04 -29.23
CA LYS A 768 -11.06 5.58 -29.24
C LYS A 768 -10.22 4.92 -30.33
N ARG A 769 -10.38 3.62 -30.54
CA ARG A 769 -9.66 2.90 -31.59
C ARG A 769 -10.19 3.19 -33.00
N THR A 770 -11.50 3.38 -33.15
CA THR A 770 -12.11 3.81 -34.42
C THR A 770 -11.66 5.22 -34.78
N TRP A 771 -11.55 6.09 -33.77
CA TRP A 771 -10.96 7.42 -33.86
C TRP A 771 -9.47 7.36 -34.26
N ASP A 772 -8.70 6.45 -33.66
CA ASP A 772 -7.28 6.26 -33.95
C ASP A 772 -7.00 5.60 -35.32
N ILE A 773 -7.98 4.90 -35.92
CA ILE A 773 -7.91 4.35 -37.29
C ILE A 773 -8.24 5.42 -38.37
N SER A 774 -8.57 6.64 -37.95
CA SER A 774 -8.77 7.88 -38.72
C SER A 774 -10.09 8.04 -39.47
N MET A 775 -10.59 9.28 -39.46
CA MET A 775 -11.74 9.85 -40.21
C MET A 775 -11.57 9.84 -41.74
N SER A 776 -10.77 8.92 -42.31
CA SER A 776 -10.45 8.86 -43.74
C SER A 776 -11.17 7.74 -44.51
N TYR A 777 -11.95 6.88 -43.83
CA TYR A 777 -12.70 5.80 -44.47
C TYR A 777 -14.18 6.15 -44.71
N SER A 778 -14.67 5.90 -45.92
CA SER A 778 -16.10 5.98 -46.25
C SER A 778 -16.91 4.86 -45.54
N VAL A 779 -18.15 5.16 -45.15
CA VAL A 779 -19.12 4.19 -44.59
C VAL A 779 -19.30 2.98 -45.52
N ALA A 780 -19.20 3.19 -46.85
CA ALA A 780 -19.32 2.13 -47.85
C ALA A 780 -18.18 1.09 -47.81
N SER A 781 -17.07 1.36 -47.10
CA SER A 781 -15.93 0.44 -47.00
C SER A 781 -16.17 -0.78 -46.10
N GLY A 782 -17.26 -0.81 -45.33
CA GLY A 782 -17.58 -1.88 -44.37
C GLY A 782 -16.66 -1.95 -43.14
N LYS A 783 -15.56 -1.17 -43.13
CA LYS A 783 -14.57 -1.15 -42.04
C LYS A 783 -15.08 -0.52 -40.75
N LEU A 784 -16.18 0.23 -40.82
CA LEU A 784 -16.82 0.89 -39.69
C LEU A 784 -18.03 0.10 -39.12
N ASN A 785 -18.41 -1.03 -39.74
CA ASN A 785 -19.65 -1.75 -39.39
C ASN A 785 -19.69 -2.20 -37.92
N LEU A 786 -18.55 -2.63 -37.36
CA LEU A 786 -18.46 -3.05 -35.96
C LEU A 786 -18.61 -1.87 -34.99
N ALA A 787 -18.12 -0.69 -35.37
CA ALA A 787 -18.25 0.52 -34.57
C ALA A 787 -19.69 1.04 -34.58
N PHE A 788 -20.33 1.10 -35.76
CA PHE A 788 -21.72 1.52 -35.87
C PHE A 788 -22.68 0.57 -35.13
N SER A 789 -22.56 -0.74 -35.36
CA SER A 789 -23.39 -1.71 -34.64
C SER A 789 -23.15 -1.70 -33.13
N GLY A 790 -21.92 -1.42 -32.68
CA GLY A 790 -21.61 -1.23 -31.25
C GLY A 790 -22.26 0.01 -30.64
N ILE A 791 -22.24 1.16 -31.33
CA ILE A 791 -22.93 2.39 -30.89
C ILE A 791 -24.44 2.17 -30.83
N THR A 792 -25.02 1.56 -31.86
CA THR A 792 -26.44 1.27 -31.91
C THR A 792 -26.86 0.34 -30.77
N LEU A 793 -26.05 -0.69 -30.47
CA LEU A 793 -26.29 -1.57 -29.33
C LEU A 793 -26.20 -0.83 -27.99
N LEU A 794 -25.24 0.08 -27.82
CA LEU A 794 -25.14 0.90 -26.61
C LEU A 794 -26.41 1.75 -26.41
N THR A 795 -26.89 2.39 -27.47
CA THR A 795 -28.13 3.17 -27.42
C THR A 795 -29.31 2.29 -26.99
N PHE A 796 -29.42 1.07 -27.53
CA PHE A 796 -30.45 0.12 -27.12
C PHE A 796 -30.33 -0.30 -25.66
N MET A 797 -29.13 -0.63 -25.19
CA MET A 797 -28.90 -1.01 -23.79
C MET A 797 -29.22 0.14 -22.83
N MET A 798 -28.89 1.39 -23.18
CA MET A 798 -29.24 2.55 -22.37
C MET A 798 -30.75 2.76 -22.28
N ILE A 799 -31.47 2.61 -23.40
CA ILE A 799 -32.95 2.71 -23.41
C ILE A 799 -33.57 1.58 -22.57
N HIS A 800 -33.11 0.33 -22.76
CA HIS A 800 -33.58 -0.84 -22.01
C HIS A 800 -33.38 -0.66 -20.50
N LEU A 801 -32.18 -0.26 -20.06
CA LEU A 801 -31.91 0.01 -18.65
C LEU A 801 -32.76 1.14 -18.10
N TYR A 802 -32.94 2.23 -18.83
CA TYR A 802 -33.75 3.36 -18.37
C TYR A 802 -35.22 2.95 -18.17
N GLN A 803 -35.77 2.19 -19.12
CA GLN A 803 -37.16 1.72 -19.10
C GLN A 803 -37.45 0.85 -17.88
N PHE A 804 -36.57 -0.10 -17.58
CA PHE A 804 -36.77 -1.04 -16.47
C PHE A 804 -36.22 -0.54 -15.13
N ARG A 805 -35.35 0.48 -15.07
CA ARG A 805 -34.82 1.05 -13.82
C ARG A 805 -35.72 2.11 -13.17
N PHE A 806 -36.48 2.88 -13.95
CA PHE A 806 -37.21 4.06 -13.45
C PHE A 806 -38.74 4.05 -13.62
N GLY A 807 -39.33 3.05 -14.27
CA GLY A 807 -40.79 2.92 -14.35
C GLY A 807 -41.45 2.68 -12.99
N ALA A 808 -42.35 3.56 -12.53
CA ALA A 808 -43.13 3.29 -11.33
C ALA A 808 -44.01 2.04 -11.54
N THR A 809 -43.78 0.97 -10.78
CA THR A 809 -44.69 -0.19 -10.73
C THR A 809 -45.06 -0.49 -9.29
N GLU A 810 -46.21 -1.14 -9.12
CA GLU A 810 -46.68 -1.56 -7.80
C GLU A 810 -45.72 -2.58 -7.17
N PRO A 811 -45.59 -2.57 -5.83
CA PRO A 811 -44.75 -3.53 -5.14
C PRO A 811 -45.41 -4.93 -5.14
N PHE A 812 -44.63 -5.93 -5.53
CA PHE A 812 -44.96 -7.35 -5.49
C PHE A 812 -44.42 -7.97 -4.19
N LYS A 813 -45.23 -8.79 -3.49
CA LYS A 813 -44.75 -9.50 -2.29
C LYS A 813 -44.08 -10.80 -2.69
N LEU A 814 -42.85 -11.01 -2.25
CA LEU A 814 -42.08 -12.22 -2.53
C LEU A 814 -41.49 -12.78 -1.23
N CYS A 815 -41.46 -14.10 -1.07
CA CYS A 815 -40.72 -14.77 0.01
C CYS A 815 -39.36 -15.23 -0.52
N PRO A 816 -38.25 -14.51 -0.24
CA PRO A 816 -36.94 -14.87 -0.76
C PRO A 816 -36.35 -16.04 0.03
N PRO A 817 -35.51 -16.90 -0.59
CA PRO A 817 -34.84 -17.96 0.14
C PRO A 817 -33.88 -17.39 1.20
N PRO A 818 -33.63 -18.13 2.30
CA PRO A 818 -32.70 -17.69 3.33
C PRO A 818 -31.28 -17.47 2.78
N TYR A 819 -30.87 -18.26 1.78
CA TYR A 819 -29.63 -18.09 1.03
C TYR A 819 -29.88 -17.46 -0.34
N LEU A 820 -28.82 -17.07 -1.06
CA LEU A 820 -28.93 -16.46 -2.40
C LEU A 820 -29.69 -17.34 -3.41
N LEU A 821 -29.58 -18.66 -3.28
CA LEU A 821 -30.28 -19.65 -4.10
C LEU A 821 -30.92 -20.71 -3.22
N ASN A 822 -32.11 -21.14 -3.58
CA ASN A 822 -32.77 -22.29 -3.00
C ASN A 822 -32.26 -23.59 -3.64
N LEU A 823 -31.04 -24.02 -3.29
CA LEU A 823 -30.44 -25.22 -3.90
C LEU A 823 -31.17 -26.52 -3.54
N LYS A 824 -32.07 -26.52 -2.55
CA LYS A 824 -32.86 -27.69 -2.16
C LYS A 824 -33.84 -28.11 -3.26
N THR A 825 -34.34 -27.17 -4.05
CA THR A 825 -35.36 -27.41 -5.07
C THR A 825 -34.77 -28.06 -6.32
N LEU A 826 -33.47 -27.85 -6.60
CA LEU A 826 -32.73 -28.55 -7.66
C LEU A 826 -32.77 -30.08 -7.51
N LEU A 827 -32.62 -30.58 -6.28
CA LEU A 827 -32.70 -32.02 -5.99
C LEU A 827 -34.14 -32.55 -6.04
N GLN A 828 -35.13 -31.66 -5.97
CA GLN A 828 -36.56 -31.97 -6.04
C GLN A 828 -37.15 -31.73 -7.44
N LEU A 829 -36.32 -31.36 -8.42
CA LEU A 829 -36.72 -30.95 -9.76
C LEU A 829 -37.76 -29.82 -9.79
N ARG A 830 -37.78 -29.00 -8.73
CA ARG A 830 -38.53 -27.74 -8.67
C ARG A 830 -37.56 -26.61 -8.99
N LEU A 831 -37.90 -25.73 -9.95
CA LEU A 831 -37.01 -24.68 -10.44
C LEU A 831 -37.20 -23.32 -9.74
N ASN A 832 -37.91 -23.28 -8.60
CA ASN A 832 -38.06 -22.10 -7.76
C ASN A 832 -36.78 -21.80 -6.98
N LEU A 833 -35.75 -21.34 -7.70
CA LEU A 833 -34.42 -21.05 -7.18
C LEU A 833 -34.36 -19.75 -6.36
N PHE A 834 -35.27 -18.81 -6.64
CA PHE A 834 -35.20 -17.44 -6.14
C PHE A 834 -36.30 -17.08 -5.15
N TRP A 835 -37.14 -18.04 -4.77
CA TRP A 835 -38.24 -17.86 -3.83
C TRP A 835 -38.57 -19.18 -3.09
N VAL A 836 -39.35 -19.10 -2.02
CA VAL A 836 -39.77 -20.26 -1.20
C VAL A 836 -41.27 -20.23 -0.91
N ASP A 837 -41.88 -21.42 -0.87
CA ASP A 837 -43.28 -21.65 -0.49
C ASP A 837 -43.49 -21.76 1.05
N ASP A 838 -42.54 -21.28 1.87
CA ASP A 838 -42.59 -21.48 3.33
C ASP A 838 -43.48 -20.41 4.01
N PRO A 839 -44.60 -20.78 4.66
CA PRO A 839 -45.48 -19.86 5.35
C PRO A 839 -44.81 -19.12 6.52
N GLY A 840 -43.67 -19.63 7.02
CA GLY A 840 -42.88 -18.99 8.07
C GLY A 840 -41.85 -17.96 7.58
N CYS A 841 -41.70 -17.80 6.26
CA CYS A 841 -40.74 -16.86 5.68
C CYS A 841 -41.34 -15.43 5.63
N GLU A 842 -40.59 -14.44 6.09
CA GLU A 842 -40.99 -13.04 6.01
C GLU A 842 -41.05 -12.59 4.53
N ALA A 843 -42.23 -12.19 4.07
CA ALA A 843 -42.42 -11.66 2.72
C ALA A 843 -41.84 -10.24 2.61
N VAL A 844 -41.06 -9.99 1.57
CA VAL A 844 -40.49 -8.67 1.26
C VAL A 844 -41.18 -8.08 0.04
N TYR A 845 -41.30 -6.75 0.02
CA TYR A 845 -41.83 -6.04 -1.14
C TYR A 845 -40.70 -5.81 -2.15
N VAL A 846 -40.91 -6.31 -3.36
CA VAL A 846 -40.02 -6.16 -4.52
C VAL A 846 -40.76 -5.43 -5.64
N ARG A 847 -40.05 -4.92 -6.63
CA ARG A 847 -40.69 -4.25 -7.76
C ARG A 847 -41.28 -5.30 -8.71
N ASP A 848 -42.53 -5.11 -9.15
CA ASP A 848 -43.15 -6.00 -10.13
C ASP A 848 -42.62 -5.72 -11.54
N ILE A 849 -41.48 -6.32 -11.87
CA ILE A 849 -40.88 -6.22 -13.19
C ILE A 849 -41.59 -7.15 -14.19
N TYR A 850 -42.17 -8.25 -13.73
CA TYR A 850 -42.96 -9.16 -14.57
C TYR A 850 -44.13 -8.43 -15.24
N LYS A 851 -44.89 -7.65 -14.45
CA LYS A 851 -45.97 -6.82 -14.99
C LYS A 851 -45.50 -5.80 -16.03
N MET A 852 -44.38 -5.14 -15.75
CA MET A 852 -43.82 -4.10 -16.61
C MET A 852 -43.44 -4.63 -17.99
N GLU A 853 -42.84 -5.82 -18.05
CA GLU A 853 -42.46 -6.45 -19.33
C GLU A 853 -43.69 -6.71 -20.20
N PHE A 854 -44.76 -7.27 -19.62
CA PHE A 854 -46.02 -7.47 -20.34
C PHE A 854 -46.64 -6.16 -20.82
N GLU A 855 -46.66 -5.12 -19.99
CA GLU A 855 -47.18 -3.79 -20.35
C GLU A 855 -46.37 -3.15 -21.50
N VAL A 856 -45.04 -3.24 -21.46
CA VAL A 856 -44.16 -2.69 -22.50
C VAL A 856 -44.39 -3.40 -23.84
N PHE A 857 -44.45 -4.73 -23.83
CA PHE A 857 -44.63 -5.52 -25.05
C PHE A 857 -46.08 -5.60 -25.54
N GLN A 858 -47.06 -4.95 -24.89
CA GLN A 858 -48.35 -4.69 -25.55
C GLN A 858 -48.19 -3.73 -26.73
N SER A 859 -47.20 -2.83 -26.70
CA SER A 859 -46.93 -1.93 -27.81
C SER A 859 -46.21 -2.64 -28.95
N LEU A 860 -46.86 -2.71 -30.11
CA LEU A 860 -46.25 -3.23 -31.33
C LEU A 860 -44.97 -2.46 -31.71
N GLY A 861 -44.93 -1.15 -31.45
CA GLY A 861 -43.75 -0.32 -31.69
C GLY A 861 -42.55 -0.76 -30.84
N TRP A 862 -42.78 -1.05 -29.56
CA TRP A 862 -41.74 -1.60 -28.68
C TRP A 862 -41.33 -3.01 -29.10
N CYS A 863 -42.29 -3.87 -29.47
CA CYS A 863 -41.98 -5.20 -30.00
C CYS A 863 -41.04 -5.13 -31.22
N LEU A 864 -41.37 -4.29 -32.20
CA LEU A 864 -40.55 -4.12 -33.40
C LEU A 864 -39.17 -3.53 -33.09
N PHE A 865 -39.09 -2.59 -32.14
CA PHE A 865 -37.83 -2.03 -31.67
C PHE A 865 -36.92 -3.11 -31.06
N TYR A 866 -37.45 -3.93 -30.15
CA TYR A 866 -36.67 -5.00 -29.51
C TYR A 866 -36.29 -6.11 -30.49
N LEU A 867 -37.18 -6.48 -31.42
CA LEU A 867 -36.86 -7.43 -32.49
C LEU A 867 -35.73 -6.90 -33.40
N ALA A 868 -35.77 -5.61 -33.77
CA ALA A 868 -34.69 -4.97 -34.52
C ALA A 868 -33.38 -4.96 -33.73
N ALA A 869 -33.44 -4.71 -32.42
CA ALA A 869 -32.27 -4.77 -31.54
C ALA A 869 -31.64 -6.18 -31.52
N VAL A 870 -32.45 -7.25 -31.44
CA VAL A 870 -31.95 -8.63 -31.50
C VAL A 870 -31.26 -8.93 -32.83
N ILE A 871 -31.79 -8.43 -33.96
CA ILE A 871 -31.17 -8.61 -35.28
C ILE A 871 -29.80 -7.90 -35.35
N ILE A 872 -29.73 -6.65 -34.91
CA ILE A 872 -28.49 -5.86 -34.90
C ILE A 872 -27.47 -6.50 -33.98
N PHE A 873 -27.89 -6.93 -32.80
CA PHE A 873 -27.06 -7.62 -31.82
C PHE A 873 -26.51 -8.95 -32.36
N SER A 874 -27.37 -9.78 -32.96
CA SER A 874 -26.97 -11.06 -33.57
C SER A 874 -25.96 -10.85 -34.69
N THR A 875 -26.18 -9.82 -35.51
CA THR A 875 -25.25 -9.44 -36.58
C THR A 875 -23.90 -9.01 -36.00
N HIS A 876 -23.89 -8.18 -34.96
CA HIS A 876 -22.68 -7.73 -34.27
C HIS A 876 -21.91 -8.92 -33.67
N MET A 877 -22.61 -9.85 -33.00
CA MET A 877 -22.00 -11.07 -32.45
C MET A 877 -21.38 -11.95 -33.53
N CYS A 878 -22.06 -12.17 -34.65
CA CYS A 878 -21.52 -12.94 -35.78
C CYS A 878 -20.25 -12.30 -36.36
N LEU A 879 -20.21 -10.97 -36.49
CA LEU A 879 -19.00 -10.26 -36.90
C LEU A 879 -17.89 -10.36 -35.84
N GLY A 880 -18.26 -10.33 -34.56
CA GLY A 880 -17.35 -10.51 -33.43
C GLY A 880 -16.68 -11.88 -33.43
N TRP A 881 -17.44 -12.96 -33.65
CA TRP A 881 -16.91 -14.34 -33.71
C TRP A 881 -15.81 -14.49 -34.77
N GLN A 882 -15.99 -13.89 -35.95
CA GLN A 882 -14.97 -13.91 -37.01
C GLN A 882 -13.64 -13.25 -36.60
N LYS A 883 -13.70 -12.30 -35.67
CA LYS A 883 -12.52 -11.56 -35.18
C LYS A 883 -11.88 -12.20 -33.96
N VAL A 884 -12.70 -12.76 -33.07
CA VAL A 884 -12.28 -13.28 -31.76
C VAL A 884 -11.73 -14.71 -31.88
N VAL A 885 -12.33 -15.58 -32.68
CA VAL A 885 -11.84 -16.97 -32.86
C VAL A 885 -10.38 -17.07 -33.31
N PRO A 886 -9.90 -16.27 -34.30
CA PRO A 886 -8.49 -16.30 -34.69
C PRO A 886 -7.57 -15.49 -33.75
N ALA A 887 -8.11 -14.84 -32.71
CA ALA A 887 -7.31 -14.01 -31.82
C ALA A 887 -6.33 -14.85 -31.00
N PRO A 888 -5.06 -14.41 -30.85
CA PRO A 888 -4.07 -15.13 -30.05
C PRO A 888 -4.49 -15.34 -28.59
N ALA A 889 -5.37 -14.50 -28.04
CA ALA A 889 -5.85 -14.58 -26.66
C ALA A 889 -6.60 -15.90 -26.37
N LEU A 890 -7.44 -16.37 -27.30
CA LEU A 890 -8.22 -17.59 -27.12
C LEU A 890 -7.41 -18.88 -27.28
N GLU A 891 -6.21 -18.79 -27.87
CA GLU A 891 -5.33 -19.93 -28.14
C GLU A 891 -6.04 -21.11 -28.85
N ILE A 892 -7.11 -20.86 -29.63
CA ILE A 892 -7.77 -21.94 -30.39
C ILE A 892 -6.82 -22.40 -31.51
N PRO A 893 -6.52 -23.71 -31.64
CA PRO A 893 -5.68 -24.20 -32.72
C PRO A 893 -6.27 -23.88 -34.10
N LYS A 894 -5.44 -23.41 -35.04
CA LYS A 894 -5.87 -22.94 -36.37
C LYS A 894 -6.83 -23.90 -37.10
N LYS A 895 -6.60 -25.21 -36.98
CA LYS A 895 -7.44 -26.24 -37.62
C LYS A 895 -8.90 -26.29 -37.14
N TYR A 896 -9.20 -25.71 -35.98
CA TYR A 896 -10.57 -25.62 -35.46
C TYR A 896 -11.22 -24.27 -35.70
N HIS A 897 -10.51 -23.26 -36.21
CA HIS A 897 -11.06 -21.89 -36.36
C HIS A 897 -12.37 -21.87 -37.14
N SER A 898 -12.44 -22.55 -38.28
CA SER A 898 -13.69 -22.61 -39.05
C SER A 898 -14.85 -23.21 -38.24
N LYS A 899 -14.64 -24.35 -37.58
CA LYS A 899 -15.68 -25.02 -36.77
C LYS A 899 -16.07 -24.21 -35.53
N ALA A 900 -15.11 -23.57 -34.87
CA ALA A 900 -15.36 -22.70 -33.72
C ALA A 900 -16.17 -21.45 -34.12
N THR A 901 -15.89 -20.84 -35.27
CA THR A 901 -16.68 -19.72 -35.80
C THR A 901 -18.13 -20.14 -36.11
N HIS A 902 -18.33 -21.30 -36.73
CA HIS A 902 -19.69 -21.81 -36.98
C HIS A 902 -20.44 -22.15 -35.69
N MET A 903 -19.75 -22.69 -34.68
CA MET A 903 -20.33 -22.91 -33.36
C MET A 903 -20.74 -21.58 -32.70
N GLY A 904 -19.92 -20.54 -32.82
CA GLY A 904 -20.28 -19.18 -32.41
C GLY A 904 -21.58 -18.69 -33.06
N TYR A 905 -21.78 -18.96 -34.36
CA TYR A 905 -23.05 -18.62 -35.04
C TYR A 905 -24.23 -19.40 -34.52
N ILE A 906 -24.07 -20.69 -34.27
CA ILE A 906 -25.13 -21.53 -33.68
C ILE A 906 -25.53 -20.98 -32.31
N PHE A 907 -24.56 -20.60 -31.46
CA PHE A 907 -24.85 -19.97 -30.18
C PHE A 907 -25.55 -18.62 -30.32
N THR A 908 -25.12 -17.78 -31.27
CA THR A 908 -25.79 -16.49 -31.54
C THR A 908 -27.25 -16.70 -31.95
N ILE A 909 -27.53 -17.67 -32.84
CA ILE A 909 -28.90 -17.99 -33.26
C ILE A 909 -29.73 -18.47 -32.08
N PHE A 910 -29.19 -19.35 -31.24
CA PHE A 910 -29.88 -19.83 -30.04
C PHE A 910 -30.25 -18.68 -29.09
N ILE A 911 -29.29 -17.81 -28.77
CA ILE A 911 -29.53 -16.64 -27.92
C ILE A 911 -30.60 -15.74 -28.55
N ALA A 912 -30.50 -15.47 -29.85
CA ALA A 912 -31.48 -14.65 -30.57
C ALA A 912 -32.90 -15.22 -30.47
N MET A 913 -33.06 -16.55 -30.62
CA MET A 913 -34.36 -17.21 -30.48
C MET A 913 -34.94 -17.03 -29.07
N VAL A 914 -34.10 -17.10 -28.02
CA VAL A 914 -34.55 -16.86 -26.63
C VAL A 914 -35.08 -15.43 -26.48
N TYR A 915 -34.33 -14.42 -26.91
CA TYR A 915 -34.78 -13.02 -26.82
C TYR A 915 -36.03 -12.73 -27.66
N VAL A 916 -36.12 -13.31 -28.86
CA VAL A 916 -37.30 -13.18 -29.73
C VAL A 916 -38.53 -13.83 -29.08
N SER A 917 -38.36 -15.03 -28.51
CA SER A 917 -39.46 -15.77 -27.86
C SER A 917 -40.08 -14.99 -26.69
N PHE A 918 -39.26 -14.27 -25.92
CA PHE A 918 -39.69 -13.42 -24.82
C PHE A 918 -40.62 -12.30 -25.29
N VAL A 919 -40.22 -11.55 -26.31
CA VAL A 919 -41.03 -10.46 -26.89
C VAL A 919 -42.36 -10.98 -27.44
N PHE A 920 -42.33 -12.10 -28.17
CA PHE A 920 -43.55 -12.71 -28.71
C PHE A 920 -44.48 -13.19 -27.60
N TYR A 921 -43.94 -13.80 -26.53
CA TYR A 921 -44.74 -14.29 -25.43
C TYR A 921 -45.45 -13.16 -24.70
N CYS A 922 -44.74 -12.10 -24.32
CA CYS A 922 -45.35 -10.96 -23.64
C CYS A 922 -46.35 -10.19 -24.52
N HIS A 923 -46.21 -10.22 -25.84
CA HIS A 923 -47.15 -9.59 -26.78
C HIS A 923 -48.41 -10.43 -27.03
N LEU A 924 -48.26 -11.74 -27.21
CA LEU A 924 -49.34 -12.63 -27.63
C LEU A 924 -50.19 -13.14 -26.47
N PHE A 925 -49.61 -13.19 -25.26
CA PHE A 925 -50.30 -13.68 -24.07
C PHE A 925 -50.61 -12.51 -23.14
N THR A 926 -51.80 -12.53 -22.55
CA THR A 926 -52.17 -11.60 -21.49
C THR A 926 -51.66 -12.12 -20.15
N MET A 927 -51.30 -11.22 -19.24
CA MET A 927 -50.93 -11.60 -17.88
C MET A 927 -52.05 -12.42 -17.24
N SER A 928 -51.73 -13.62 -16.76
CA SER A 928 -52.67 -14.44 -16.00
C SER A 928 -53.20 -13.64 -14.80
N SER A 929 -54.51 -13.43 -14.74
CA SER A 929 -55.21 -12.64 -13.72
C SER A 929 -55.19 -13.25 -12.31
N GLY A 930 -54.45 -14.35 -12.10
CA GLY A 930 -54.39 -15.08 -10.83
C GLY A 930 -53.39 -14.55 -9.79
N SER A 931 -52.68 -13.43 -10.02
CA SER A 931 -51.62 -12.95 -9.11
C SER A 931 -51.85 -11.56 -8.51
N MET A 932 -53.09 -11.06 -8.54
CA MET A 932 -53.50 -9.85 -7.80
C MET A 932 -54.02 -10.14 -6.38
N SER A 933 -53.63 -11.24 -5.73
CA SER A 933 -53.99 -11.45 -4.32
C SER A 933 -52.93 -10.87 -3.40
N SER A 934 -53.31 -9.81 -2.68
CA SER A 934 -52.59 -9.25 -1.53
C SER A 934 -52.48 -10.21 -0.32
N GLU A 935 -52.83 -11.48 -0.49
CA GLU A 935 -52.80 -12.52 0.53
C GLU A 935 -51.95 -13.71 0.07
N PRO A 936 -51.09 -14.26 0.94
CA PRO A 936 -50.34 -15.47 0.65
C PRO A 936 -51.31 -16.62 0.40
N ALA A 937 -51.05 -17.41 -0.65
CA ALA A 937 -51.80 -18.63 -0.90
C ALA A 937 -51.79 -19.50 0.37
N THR A 938 -52.98 -19.72 0.93
CA THR A 938 -53.21 -20.71 1.98
C THR A 938 -53.27 -22.11 1.35
N PRO A 939 -52.93 -23.15 2.12
CA PRO A 939 -52.06 -24.27 1.71
C PRO A 939 -52.55 -25.18 0.60
#